data_AF-A0A3B8Z5I9-F1
#
_entry.id   AF-A0A3B8Z5I9-F1
#
_cell.length_a   1.000
_cell.length_b   1.000
_cell.length_c   1.000
_cell.angle_alpha   90.00
_cell.angle_beta   90.00
_cell.angle_gamma   90.00
#
_symmetry.space_group_name_H-M   'P 1'
#
loop_
_entity.id
_entity.type
_entity.pdbx_description
1 polymer ?
#
loop_
_entity_poly.entity_id
_entity_poly.type
_entity_poly.pdbx_seq_one_letter_code
_entity_poly.pdbx_strand_id
1 'polypeptide(L)'
;GLSDSRIIRISTSDNFWSMGDTGPCGPCSEIFFDHGDHIPGGPPGSVDEDGDRFIEIWNLVFMQFEQLSPNERMDLPKPSIDTGMGLERVSAVLQGTHDNYEIDLFNDLIQASADAADVPVDGNYGVSHRVITDHLRASSFLIADGVLPSNEGRGYVLRRIMRRAMRHVHLLGCTEPLMCNLVPTLTGQMGQAFPELIRAQALITETLELEERKFKRTLDRGLKLLAEETAGLKEGEALGGEVAFKLYDTYGFPLDLTQDALRRDGYGIDLAGFDDGMERQKAEARAAWKGFGEAATEQVWFELNEQFGGTEFLGYDMEEAEGLVLALIVDGEVVDQAQQGMEVAVVLNQTPFYGESGGQEGDRGTILVGDTRVSISDTQKKLGCIHVHIGTVSVGTLKTGENATLRIDIARRRSLRAHHSATHLLHSALRFKLGERVTQKGSLVAEKRLRFDVSYPKPITYDELSEVEYAVNRQISANTKVTTRLLTPDEAIEMGALALFGEKYGDQVRVVHMGDNGNQIYSNELCGGTHVNRTGDIGFFKIISEGAVAAGIRRIEAVTGMVAEAHIQNIQMILSNAASLLKVANTEVPKRIEALLEERRNMEKELATARRTLLTPRGHFDGGAADLKDVAGVKFVGRILEGVPPKDLKTLADDLKNQITSGVVALVTSNEGKASLVVAVTKDLLENFNAVDLVRVGSEAVGGKGGGGRQDMAQAGGPNGLESKNALVAIERAMSEQT
;
A
#
# COMPACT_ATOMS: atom_id res chain seq x y z
N GLY A 1 -58.37 -2.16 13.44
CA GLY A 1 -58.00 -1.26 12.34
C GLY A 1 -57.75 0.12 12.91
N LEU A 2 -56.85 0.89 12.30
CA LEU A 2 -56.59 2.30 12.67
C LEU A 2 -57.74 3.19 12.19
N SER A 3 -57.97 4.33 12.84
CA SER A 3 -58.94 5.34 12.39
C SER A 3 -58.41 6.15 11.21
N ASP A 4 -59.30 6.70 10.38
CA ASP A 4 -58.92 7.55 9.23
C ASP A 4 -58.02 8.74 9.61
N SER A 5 -58.15 9.25 10.84
CA SER A 5 -57.28 10.30 11.39
C SER A 5 -55.82 9.89 11.58
N ARG A 6 -55.50 8.59 11.49
CA ARG A 6 -54.14 8.03 11.55
C ARG A 6 -53.60 7.66 10.17
N ILE A 7 -54.32 7.97 9.09
CA ILE A 7 -53.90 7.72 7.71
C ILE A 7 -53.72 9.07 7.03
N ILE A 8 -52.46 9.48 6.83
CA ILE A 8 -52.13 10.76 6.20
C ILE A 8 -51.81 10.51 4.73
N ARG A 9 -52.50 11.22 3.84
CA ARG A 9 -52.21 11.19 2.40
C ARG A 9 -51.26 12.33 2.05
N ILE A 10 -50.03 11.98 1.72
CA ILE A 10 -49.01 12.92 1.24
C ILE A 10 -49.00 12.85 -0.29
N SER A 11 -49.18 14.00 -0.95
CA SER A 11 -49.28 14.12 -2.41
C SER A 11 -47.96 14.54 -3.09
N THR A 12 -46.89 14.71 -2.31
CA THR A 12 -45.54 15.07 -2.76
C THR A 12 -44.73 13.82 -3.10
N SER A 13 -43.51 14.02 -3.60
CA SER A 13 -42.54 12.96 -3.90
C SER A 13 -42.14 12.12 -2.68
N ASP A 14 -42.49 12.56 -1.47
CA ASP A 14 -42.08 11.91 -0.22
C ASP A 14 -42.70 10.50 -0.09
N ASN A 15 -43.86 10.25 -0.71
CA ASN A 15 -44.46 8.91 -0.83
C ASN A 15 -44.00 8.14 -2.09
N PHE A 16 -42.80 8.42 -2.59
CA PHE A 16 -42.20 7.72 -3.73
C PHE A 16 -40.74 7.40 -3.46
N TRP A 17 -40.43 6.11 -3.40
CA TRP A 17 -39.07 5.62 -3.15
C TRP A 17 -38.35 5.30 -4.45
N SER A 18 -37.05 5.63 -4.51
CA SER A 18 -36.15 5.28 -5.61
C SER A 18 -34.81 4.81 -5.06
N MET A 19 -34.20 3.79 -5.68
CA MET A 19 -32.84 3.33 -5.35
C MET A 19 -31.77 4.42 -5.62
N GLY A 20 -32.03 5.33 -6.55
CA GLY A 20 -31.13 6.42 -6.94
C GLY A 20 -31.66 7.20 -8.15
N ASP A 21 -30.76 7.79 -8.94
CA ASP A 21 -31.11 8.49 -10.19
C ASP A 21 -31.65 7.53 -11.28
N THR A 22 -31.25 6.27 -11.19
CA THR A 22 -31.68 5.13 -12.00
C THR A 22 -31.83 3.90 -11.11
N GLY A 23 -32.68 2.94 -11.46
CA GLY A 23 -32.91 1.75 -10.65
C GLY A 23 -34.40 1.47 -10.39
N PRO A 24 -34.71 0.37 -9.68
CA PRO A 24 -36.05 0.06 -9.23
C PRO A 24 -36.64 1.18 -8.35
N CYS A 25 -37.90 1.53 -8.60
CA CYS A 25 -38.61 2.56 -7.87
C CYS A 25 -40.12 2.29 -7.79
N GLY A 26 -40.81 3.01 -6.91
CA GLY A 26 -42.24 2.85 -6.74
C GLY A 26 -42.84 3.70 -5.63
N PRO A 27 -44.18 3.81 -5.59
CA PRO A 27 -44.86 4.46 -4.47
C PRO A 27 -44.57 3.69 -3.17
N CYS A 28 -44.55 4.40 -2.05
CA CYS A 28 -44.37 3.79 -0.74
C CYS A 28 -45.48 4.16 0.25
N SER A 29 -45.59 3.39 1.32
CA SER A 29 -46.34 3.70 2.53
C SER A 29 -45.40 3.62 3.73
N GLU A 30 -45.38 4.68 4.52
CA GLU A 30 -44.52 4.76 5.70
C GLU A 30 -45.36 4.68 6.98
N ILE A 31 -44.83 4.00 8.00
CA ILE A 31 -45.46 3.82 9.30
C ILE A 31 -44.67 4.63 10.32
N PHE A 32 -45.35 5.59 10.93
CA PHE A 32 -44.80 6.44 11.97
C PHE A 32 -45.37 6.05 13.34
N PHE A 33 -44.51 6.15 14.36
CA PHE A 33 -44.91 6.06 15.76
C PHE A 33 -45.01 7.47 16.36
N ASP A 34 -46.12 7.76 17.03
CA ASP A 34 -46.34 9.03 17.75
C ASP A 34 -45.96 8.87 19.22
N HIS A 35 -44.84 9.47 19.63
CA HIS A 35 -44.39 9.49 21.03
C HIS A 35 -45.32 10.34 21.93
N GLY A 36 -46.17 11.19 21.35
CA GLY A 36 -47.19 12.00 22.02
C GLY A 36 -46.84 13.48 22.12
N ASP A 37 -47.83 14.30 22.48
CA ASP A 37 -47.75 15.78 22.44
C ASP A 37 -46.66 16.42 23.34
N HIS A 38 -46.02 15.63 24.20
CA HIS A 38 -44.95 16.11 25.09
C HIS A 38 -43.58 16.16 24.41
N ILE A 39 -43.44 15.55 23.24
CA ILE A 39 -42.25 15.62 22.38
C ILE A 39 -42.54 16.62 21.24
N PRO A 40 -41.61 17.53 20.89
CA PRO A 40 -41.79 18.46 19.80
C PRO A 40 -41.77 17.77 18.43
N GLY A 41 -42.57 18.30 17.49
CA GLY A 41 -42.71 17.80 16.12
C GLY A 41 -44.17 17.65 15.72
N GLY A 42 -44.46 17.91 14.45
CA GLY A 42 -45.76 17.75 13.81
C GLY A 42 -45.88 16.42 13.06
N PRO A 43 -47.10 16.03 12.65
CA PRO A 43 -47.30 14.79 11.90
C PRO A 43 -46.62 14.86 10.51
N PRO A 44 -46.25 13.71 9.91
CA PRO A 44 -45.60 13.68 8.60
C PRO A 44 -46.38 14.43 7.53
N GLY A 45 -45.68 15.25 6.73
CA GLY A 45 -46.24 16.12 5.70
C GLY A 45 -46.80 17.45 6.22
N SER A 46 -46.64 17.79 7.50
CA SER A 46 -46.99 19.10 8.06
C SER A 46 -45.82 20.09 7.98
N VAL A 47 -46.09 21.39 8.11
CA VAL A 47 -45.04 22.44 8.07
C VAL A 47 -44.06 22.33 9.25
N ASP A 48 -44.52 21.72 10.33
CA ASP A 48 -43.79 21.46 11.57
C ASP A 48 -43.37 19.99 11.71
N GLU A 49 -43.34 19.21 10.62
CA GLU A 49 -43.00 17.78 10.64
C GLU A 49 -41.63 17.46 11.24
N ASP A 50 -40.71 18.44 11.23
CA ASP A 50 -39.39 18.33 11.85
C ASP A 50 -39.51 18.17 13.38
N GLY A 51 -39.04 17.05 13.91
CA GLY A 51 -38.96 16.79 15.35
C GLY A 51 -38.93 15.29 15.69
N ASP A 52 -38.79 14.98 16.98
CA ASP A 52 -38.66 13.59 17.46
C ASP A 52 -40.01 12.95 17.83
N ARG A 53 -41.12 13.68 17.71
CA ARG A 53 -42.44 13.18 18.09
C ARG A 53 -42.92 12.04 17.19
N PHE A 54 -42.83 12.24 15.87
CA PHE A 54 -43.26 11.26 14.88
C PHE A 54 -42.03 10.63 14.25
N ILE A 55 -41.73 9.39 14.63
CA ILE A 55 -40.58 8.67 14.09
C ILE A 55 -41.04 7.59 13.11
N GLU A 56 -40.48 7.59 11.91
CA GLU A 56 -40.71 6.53 10.91
C GLU A 56 -40.07 5.22 11.40
N ILE A 57 -40.87 4.20 11.66
CA ILE A 57 -40.38 2.89 12.13
C ILE A 57 -40.33 1.84 11.02
N TRP A 58 -41.09 2.03 9.94
CA TRP A 58 -41.23 1.03 8.88
C TRP A 58 -41.63 1.69 7.56
N ASN A 59 -40.95 1.33 6.48
CA ASN A 59 -41.28 1.68 5.11
C ASN A 59 -41.74 0.46 4.29
N LEU A 60 -42.77 0.64 3.48
CA LEU A 60 -43.36 -0.37 2.58
C LEU A 60 -43.35 0.19 1.16
N VAL A 61 -42.39 -0.24 0.34
CA VAL A 61 -42.21 0.21 -1.04
C VAL A 61 -42.85 -0.79 -2.00
N PHE A 62 -43.74 -0.30 -2.85
CA PHE A 62 -44.39 -1.09 -3.89
C PHE A 62 -43.62 -0.91 -5.21
N MET A 63 -42.48 -1.60 -5.32
CA MET A 63 -41.63 -1.52 -6.51
C MET A 63 -42.39 -2.03 -7.73
N GLN A 64 -42.64 -1.13 -8.67
CA GLN A 64 -43.39 -1.42 -9.88
C GLN A 64 -42.79 -0.78 -11.13
N PHE A 65 -41.76 0.07 -10.97
CA PHE A 65 -41.08 0.75 -12.06
C PHE A 65 -39.57 0.56 -11.98
N GLU A 66 -38.91 0.67 -13.13
CA GLU A 66 -37.47 0.84 -13.28
C GLU A 66 -37.23 2.26 -13.85
N GLN A 67 -36.47 3.07 -13.15
CA GLN A 67 -36.08 4.42 -13.57
C GLN A 67 -34.85 4.31 -14.48
N LEU A 68 -35.00 4.67 -15.76
CA LEU A 68 -33.91 4.62 -16.74
C LEU A 68 -33.15 5.94 -16.83
N SER A 69 -33.85 7.05 -16.62
CA SER A 69 -33.30 8.41 -16.58
C SER A 69 -34.29 9.33 -15.86
N PRO A 70 -33.96 10.58 -15.47
CA PRO A 70 -34.88 11.45 -14.72
C PRO A 70 -36.27 11.64 -15.35
N ASN A 71 -36.40 11.46 -16.67
CA ASN A 71 -37.64 11.63 -17.41
C ASN A 71 -38.26 10.33 -17.92
N GLU A 72 -37.61 9.18 -17.74
CA GLU A 72 -38.02 7.91 -18.33
C GLU A 72 -38.12 6.80 -17.27
N ARG A 73 -39.31 6.19 -17.20
CA ARG A 73 -39.64 5.05 -16.35
C ARG A 73 -40.30 3.97 -17.18
N MET A 74 -39.97 2.72 -16.88
CA MET A 74 -40.64 1.56 -17.46
C MET A 74 -41.24 0.68 -16.36
N ASP A 75 -42.32 -0.04 -16.68
CA ASP A 75 -42.92 -0.99 -15.74
C ASP A 75 -41.99 -2.17 -15.50
N LEU A 76 -41.85 -2.59 -14.25
CA LEU A 76 -41.13 -3.81 -13.92
C LEU A 76 -41.91 -5.03 -14.43
N PRO A 77 -41.25 -5.99 -15.10
CA PRO A 77 -41.91 -7.23 -15.55
C PRO A 77 -42.54 -8.03 -14.39
N LYS A 78 -42.00 -7.87 -13.19
CA LYS A 78 -42.48 -8.49 -11.94
C LYS A 78 -42.44 -7.46 -10.81
N PRO A 79 -43.57 -6.79 -10.51
CA PRO A 79 -43.66 -5.93 -9.34
C PRO A 79 -43.40 -6.71 -8.04
N SER A 80 -42.86 -6.04 -7.04
CA SER A 80 -42.53 -6.64 -5.74
C SER A 80 -42.75 -5.66 -4.60
N ILE A 81 -42.83 -6.19 -3.39
CA ILE A 81 -42.87 -5.38 -2.16
C ILE A 81 -41.49 -5.43 -1.55
N ASP A 82 -40.85 -4.26 -1.46
CA ASP A 82 -39.64 -4.07 -0.66
C ASP A 82 -40.06 -3.40 0.66
N THR A 83 -39.45 -3.82 1.75
CA THR A 83 -39.81 -3.30 3.06
C THR A 83 -38.62 -3.21 3.99
N GLY A 84 -38.51 -2.06 4.65
CA GLY A 84 -37.45 -1.78 5.61
C GLY A 84 -38.05 -1.37 6.94
N MET A 85 -37.76 -2.13 8.00
CA MET A 85 -38.11 -1.78 9.38
C MET A 85 -36.82 -1.43 10.13
N GLY A 86 -36.75 -0.23 10.70
CA GLY A 86 -35.56 0.20 11.45
C GLY A 86 -35.49 -0.49 12.81
N LEU A 87 -34.64 -1.50 12.97
CA LEU A 87 -34.54 -2.28 14.20
C LEU A 87 -34.20 -1.40 15.41
N GLU A 88 -33.26 -0.48 15.27
CA GLU A 88 -32.89 0.50 16.30
C GLU A 88 -34.07 1.39 16.70
N ARG A 89 -34.83 1.91 15.72
CA ARG A 89 -36.00 2.77 15.96
C ARG A 89 -37.13 2.01 16.65
N VAL A 90 -37.40 0.77 16.23
CA VAL A 90 -38.38 -0.09 16.89
C VAL A 90 -37.95 -0.42 18.32
N SER A 91 -36.66 -0.65 18.53
CA SER A 91 -36.11 -0.91 19.87
C SER A 91 -36.26 0.31 20.79
N ALA A 92 -36.01 1.52 20.29
CA ALA A 92 -36.25 2.76 21.02
C ALA A 92 -37.72 2.87 21.47
N VAL A 93 -38.66 2.66 20.55
CA VAL A 93 -40.10 2.65 20.85
C VAL A 93 -40.46 1.59 21.91
N LEU A 94 -39.94 0.38 21.79
CA LEU A 94 -40.21 -0.71 22.74
C LEU A 94 -39.61 -0.46 24.14
N GLN A 95 -38.48 0.24 24.20
CA GLN A 95 -37.82 0.65 25.44
C GLN A 95 -38.39 1.96 26.02
N GLY A 96 -39.32 2.61 25.30
CA GLY A 96 -40.00 3.82 25.75
C GLY A 96 -39.18 5.11 25.60
N THR A 97 -38.14 5.09 24.77
CA THR A 97 -37.35 6.29 24.40
C THR A 97 -37.70 6.74 22.98
N HIS A 98 -37.47 8.03 22.69
CA HIS A 98 -37.56 8.62 21.34
C HIS A 98 -36.17 8.80 20.69
N ASP A 99 -35.09 8.37 21.35
CA ASP A 99 -33.71 8.50 20.87
C ASP A 99 -33.07 7.12 20.70
N ASN A 100 -32.65 6.79 19.47
CA ASN A 100 -31.99 5.52 19.17
C ASN A 100 -30.69 5.31 19.96
N TYR A 101 -30.04 6.38 20.41
CA TYR A 101 -28.80 6.29 21.19
C TYR A 101 -29.04 5.96 22.67
N GLU A 102 -30.29 6.02 23.14
CA GLU A 102 -30.67 5.66 24.52
C GLU A 102 -31.07 4.19 24.67
N ILE A 103 -31.14 3.43 23.58
CA ILE A 103 -31.37 1.98 23.67
C ILE A 103 -30.19 1.30 24.37
N ASP A 104 -30.46 0.22 25.08
CA ASP A 104 -29.47 -0.63 25.77
C ASP A 104 -28.17 -0.87 24.96
N LEU A 105 -28.29 -1.30 23.71
CA LEU A 105 -27.14 -1.59 22.84
C LEU A 105 -26.23 -0.38 22.59
N PHE A 106 -26.81 0.81 22.33
CA PHE A 106 -26.01 2.02 22.12
C PHE A 106 -25.51 2.59 23.44
N ASN A 107 -26.32 2.57 24.48
CA ASN A 107 -25.99 3.12 25.78
C ASN A 107 -24.77 2.43 26.39
N ASP A 108 -24.72 1.09 26.33
CA ASP A 108 -23.58 0.32 26.84
C ASP A 108 -22.26 0.66 26.09
N LEU A 109 -22.34 0.87 24.78
CA LEU A 109 -21.17 1.26 23.98
C LEU A 109 -20.76 2.72 24.19
N ILE A 110 -21.73 3.62 24.32
CA ILE A 110 -21.51 5.04 24.63
C ILE A 110 -20.85 5.16 26.01
N GLN A 111 -21.32 4.40 27.01
CA GLN A 111 -20.74 4.39 28.34
C GLN A 111 -19.31 3.81 28.31
N ALA A 112 -19.07 2.73 27.57
CA ALA A 112 -17.71 2.21 27.38
C ALA A 112 -16.76 3.23 26.71
N SER A 113 -17.27 4.03 25.76
CA SER A 113 -16.53 5.14 25.16
C SER A 113 -16.20 6.24 26.16
N ALA A 114 -17.16 6.62 27.01
CA ALA A 114 -16.97 7.59 28.08
C ALA A 114 -15.95 7.12 29.12
N ASP A 115 -16.07 5.88 29.58
CA ASP A 115 -15.16 5.27 30.55
C ASP A 115 -13.74 5.14 30.00
N ALA A 116 -13.59 4.76 28.72
CA ALA A 116 -12.29 4.65 28.07
C ALA A 116 -11.62 6.02 27.83
N ALA A 117 -12.43 7.08 27.63
CA ALA A 117 -11.94 8.43 27.40
C ALA A 117 -11.73 9.25 28.69
N ASP A 118 -12.29 8.80 29.82
CA ASP A 118 -12.42 9.60 31.06
C ASP A 118 -13.16 10.94 30.82
N VAL A 119 -14.21 10.90 29.98
CA VAL A 119 -15.05 12.07 29.64
C VAL A 119 -16.52 11.70 29.79
N PRO A 120 -17.33 12.48 30.55
CA PRO A 120 -18.73 12.14 30.81
C PRO A 120 -19.63 12.32 29.57
N VAL A 121 -20.61 11.41 29.42
CA VAL A 121 -21.61 11.42 28.34
C VAL A 121 -22.49 12.69 28.38
N ASP A 122 -22.86 13.15 29.58
CA ASP A 122 -23.77 14.30 29.80
C ASP A 122 -23.09 15.67 29.63
N GLY A 123 -21.82 15.68 29.20
CA GLY A 123 -21.04 16.90 28.99
C GLY A 123 -21.14 17.47 27.57
N ASN A 124 -20.31 18.47 27.28
CA ASN A 124 -20.21 19.12 25.96
C ASN A 124 -19.81 18.15 24.81
N TYR A 125 -19.39 16.92 25.14
CA TYR A 125 -18.92 15.92 24.19
C TYR A 125 -19.86 14.71 24.02
N GLY A 126 -21.08 14.74 24.55
CA GLY A 126 -22.03 13.62 24.39
C GLY A 126 -22.23 13.17 22.94
N VAL A 127 -22.29 14.12 22.00
CA VAL A 127 -22.36 13.84 20.55
C VAL A 127 -21.13 13.07 20.05
N SER A 128 -19.93 13.35 20.60
CA SER A 128 -18.71 12.65 20.19
C SER A 128 -18.75 11.17 20.55
N HIS A 129 -19.27 10.82 21.73
CA HIS A 129 -19.43 9.41 22.12
C HIS A 129 -20.43 8.68 21.21
N ARG A 130 -21.55 9.32 20.84
CA ARG A 130 -22.52 8.78 19.88
C ARG A 130 -21.87 8.48 18.51
N VAL A 131 -21.10 9.43 17.98
CA VAL A 131 -20.40 9.27 16.69
C VAL A 131 -19.34 8.16 16.76
N ILE A 132 -18.55 8.10 17.85
CA ILE A 132 -17.54 7.05 18.03
C ILE A 132 -18.21 5.66 18.03
N THR A 133 -19.30 5.49 18.78
CA THR A 133 -20.02 4.23 18.88
C THR A 133 -20.61 3.78 17.55
N ASP A 134 -21.32 4.67 16.86
CA ASP A 134 -21.95 4.36 15.57
C ASP A 134 -20.89 3.96 14.52
N HIS A 135 -19.83 4.74 14.42
CA HIS A 135 -18.78 4.49 13.43
C HIS A 135 -17.88 3.32 13.82
N LEU A 136 -17.74 2.99 15.11
CA LEU A 136 -17.14 1.74 15.58
C LEU A 136 -17.94 0.53 15.08
N ARG A 137 -19.28 0.55 15.22
CA ARG A 137 -20.16 -0.51 14.70
C ARG A 137 -19.95 -0.67 13.19
N ALA A 138 -20.16 0.41 12.43
CA ALA A 138 -20.04 0.39 10.97
C ALA A 138 -18.65 -0.09 10.50
N SER A 139 -17.58 0.42 11.10
CA SER A 139 -16.21 0.02 10.74
C SER A 139 -15.95 -1.46 11.05
N SER A 140 -16.44 -1.95 12.19
CA SER A 140 -16.22 -3.33 12.62
C SER A 140 -16.95 -4.33 11.73
N PHE A 141 -18.19 -4.05 11.33
CA PHE A 141 -18.93 -4.88 10.38
C PHE A 141 -18.27 -4.90 8.99
N LEU A 142 -17.88 -3.73 8.47
CA LEU A 142 -17.17 -3.65 7.19
C LEU A 142 -15.85 -4.45 7.21
N ILE A 143 -15.08 -4.37 8.31
CA ILE A 143 -13.84 -5.13 8.46
C ILE A 143 -14.13 -6.64 8.60
N ALA A 144 -15.19 -7.03 9.33
CA ALA A 144 -15.60 -8.42 9.45
C ALA A 144 -15.99 -9.03 8.09
N ASP A 145 -16.58 -8.23 7.20
CA ASP A 145 -16.93 -8.59 5.82
C ASP A 145 -15.74 -8.53 4.86
N GLY A 146 -14.52 -8.27 5.36
CA GLY A 146 -13.28 -8.28 4.59
C GLY A 146 -12.95 -6.97 3.86
N VAL A 147 -13.67 -5.88 4.12
CA VAL A 147 -13.29 -4.55 3.64
C VAL A 147 -12.14 -4.03 4.49
N LEU A 148 -11.03 -3.67 3.85
CA LEU A 148 -9.87 -3.08 4.51
C LEU A 148 -9.68 -1.62 4.10
N PRO A 149 -9.15 -0.74 4.98
CA PRO A 149 -8.93 0.66 4.66
C PRO A 149 -8.00 0.85 3.44
N SER A 150 -8.50 1.50 2.38
CA SER A 150 -7.76 1.74 1.13
C SER A 150 -7.94 3.18 0.63
N ASN A 151 -7.26 3.53 -0.47
CA ASN A 151 -7.41 4.86 -1.09
C ASN A 151 -8.61 4.97 -2.04
N GLU A 152 -9.26 3.85 -2.40
CA GLU A 152 -10.28 3.81 -3.46
C GLU A 152 -11.43 2.85 -3.14
N GLY A 153 -12.57 3.02 -3.82
CA GLY A 153 -13.72 2.13 -3.71
C GLY A 153 -14.25 1.98 -2.27
N ARG A 154 -14.62 0.75 -1.88
CA ARG A 154 -15.21 0.46 -0.56
C ARG A 154 -14.22 0.68 0.60
N GLY A 155 -12.94 0.42 0.36
CA GLY A 155 -11.90 0.64 1.36
C GLY A 155 -11.68 2.12 1.68
N TYR A 156 -11.92 3.01 0.72
CA TYR A 156 -11.95 4.46 0.96
C TYR A 156 -13.12 4.86 1.87
N VAL A 157 -14.31 4.31 1.63
CA VAL A 157 -15.50 4.57 2.46
C VAL A 157 -15.27 4.13 3.90
N LEU A 158 -14.76 2.91 4.12
CA LEU A 158 -14.39 2.42 5.45
C LEU A 158 -13.41 3.37 6.15
N ARG A 159 -12.34 3.75 5.44
CA ARG A 159 -11.34 4.67 5.97
C ARG A 159 -11.96 6.01 6.37
N ARG A 160 -12.92 6.53 5.59
CA ARG A 160 -13.63 7.78 5.89
C ARG A 160 -14.42 7.69 7.20
N ILE A 161 -15.20 6.61 7.36
CA ILE A 161 -15.96 6.33 8.58
C ILE A 161 -15.02 6.22 9.79
N MET A 162 -13.94 5.44 9.69
CA MET A 162 -12.95 5.28 10.76
C MET A 162 -12.33 6.62 11.18
N ARG A 163 -11.89 7.43 10.20
CA ARG A 163 -11.23 8.72 10.48
C ARG A 163 -12.16 9.73 11.14
N ARG A 164 -13.45 9.72 10.82
CA ARG A 164 -14.44 10.57 11.48
C ARG A 164 -14.57 10.20 12.96
N ALA A 165 -14.65 8.91 13.29
CA ALA A 165 -14.65 8.45 14.68
C ALA A 165 -13.35 8.84 15.42
N MET A 166 -12.18 8.57 14.81
CA MET A 166 -10.87 8.88 15.39
C MET A 166 -10.66 10.38 15.63
N ARG A 167 -11.27 11.26 14.80
CA ARG A 167 -11.29 12.70 15.08
C ARG A 167 -12.07 13.01 16.35
N HIS A 168 -13.23 12.40 16.57
CA HIS A 168 -13.98 12.58 17.81
C HIS A 168 -13.20 12.06 19.02
N VAL A 169 -12.47 10.94 18.88
CA VAL A 169 -11.53 10.48 19.91
C VAL A 169 -10.48 11.55 20.23
N HIS A 170 -9.91 12.19 19.21
CA HIS A 170 -8.96 13.29 19.41
C HIS A 170 -9.60 14.53 20.08
N LEU A 171 -10.84 14.87 19.73
CA LEU A 171 -11.59 15.97 20.35
C LEU A 171 -11.86 15.73 21.84
N LEU A 172 -12.01 14.47 22.25
CA LEU A 172 -12.11 14.07 23.66
C LEU A 172 -10.77 14.22 24.40
N GLY A 173 -9.67 14.54 23.72
CA GLY A 173 -8.35 14.70 24.32
C GLY A 173 -7.56 13.40 24.48
N CYS A 174 -8.04 12.29 23.89
CA CYS A 174 -7.39 10.99 24.00
C CYS A 174 -6.05 10.97 23.24
N THR A 175 -4.99 10.52 23.92
CA THR A 175 -3.65 10.44 23.33
C THR A 175 -3.28 9.04 22.85
N GLU A 176 -3.82 7.99 23.45
CA GLU A 176 -3.66 6.62 22.97
C GLU A 176 -4.88 6.19 22.12
N PRO A 177 -4.73 5.19 21.23
CA PRO A 177 -5.84 4.63 20.47
C PRO A 177 -6.98 4.18 21.38
N LEU A 178 -8.20 4.62 21.08
CA LEU A 178 -9.39 4.33 21.88
C LEU A 178 -10.34 3.36 21.16
N MET A 179 -10.48 3.47 19.84
CA MET A 179 -11.46 2.66 19.10
C MET A 179 -11.21 1.15 19.24
N CYS A 180 -9.95 0.74 19.19
CA CYS A 180 -9.58 -0.67 19.36
C CYS A 180 -9.95 -1.23 20.75
N ASN A 181 -10.02 -0.38 21.78
CA ASN A 181 -10.36 -0.77 23.15
C ASN A 181 -11.86 -0.99 23.33
N LEU A 182 -12.69 -0.45 22.43
CA LEU A 182 -14.14 -0.60 22.45
C LEU A 182 -14.62 -1.88 21.73
N VAL A 183 -13.76 -2.51 20.94
CA VAL A 183 -14.09 -3.73 20.18
C VAL A 183 -14.60 -4.87 21.09
N PRO A 184 -13.98 -5.18 22.24
CA PRO A 184 -14.50 -6.23 23.13
C PRO A 184 -15.93 -5.96 23.60
N THR A 185 -16.27 -4.70 23.92
CA THR A 185 -17.64 -4.33 24.31
C THR A 185 -18.61 -4.50 23.15
N LEU A 186 -18.23 -4.06 21.95
CA LEU A 186 -19.02 -4.27 20.74
C LEU A 186 -19.29 -5.77 20.50
N THR A 187 -18.25 -6.60 20.57
CA THR A 187 -18.38 -8.05 20.40
C THR A 187 -19.23 -8.66 21.51
N GLY A 188 -19.16 -8.15 22.75
CA GLY A 188 -20.03 -8.58 23.84
C GLY A 188 -21.51 -8.29 23.60
N GLN A 189 -21.83 -7.12 23.02
CA GLN A 189 -23.21 -6.72 22.73
C GLN A 189 -23.80 -7.42 21.50
N MET A 190 -23.00 -7.58 20.44
CA MET A 190 -23.50 -8.00 19.12
C MET A 190 -23.03 -9.38 18.68
N GLY A 191 -21.94 -9.91 19.24
CA GLY A 191 -21.25 -11.09 18.72
C GLY A 191 -22.06 -12.39 18.78
N GLN A 192 -23.06 -12.49 19.64
CA GLN A 192 -23.96 -13.66 19.66
C GLN A 192 -24.85 -13.71 18.42
N ALA A 193 -25.39 -12.57 17.99
CA ALA A 193 -26.23 -12.46 16.80
C ALA A 193 -25.39 -12.38 15.51
N PHE A 194 -24.16 -11.86 15.63
CA PHE A 194 -23.22 -11.65 14.52
C PHE A 194 -21.86 -12.33 14.83
N PRO A 195 -21.77 -13.68 14.75
CA PRO A 195 -20.54 -14.43 15.07
C PRO A 195 -19.31 -14.02 14.26
N GLU A 196 -19.51 -13.45 13.08
CA GLU A 196 -18.46 -12.87 12.23
C GLU A 196 -17.66 -11.79 12.96
N LEU A 197 -18.27 -11.03 13.87
CA LEU A 197 -17.57 -10.03 14.71
C LEU A 197 -16.60 -10.71 15.69
N ILE A 198 -16.98 -11.86 16.26
CA ILE A 198 -16.10 -12.64 17.14
C ILE A 198 -14.92 -13.18 16.34
N ARG A 199 -15.21 -13.79 15.18
CA ARG A 199 -14.19 -14.37 14.29
C ARG A 199 -13.20 -13.31 13.81
N ALA A 200 -13.68 -12.12 13.46
CA ALA A 200 -12.87 -11.03 12.94
C ALA A 200 -12.28 -10.12 14.04
N GLN A 201 -12.56 -10.36 15.33
CA GLN A 201 -12.21 -9.47 16.43
C GLN A 201 -10.73 -9.06 16.40
N ALA A 202 -9.82 -10.01 16.23
CA ALA A 202 -8.39 -9.72 16.17
C ALA A 202 -8.01 -8.79 14.99
N LEU A 203 -8.61 -9.01 13.81
CA LEU A 203 -8.40 -8.17 12.63
C LEU A 203 -8.99 -6.77 12.82
N ILE A 204 -10.19 -6.68 13.38
CA ILE A 204 -10.87 -5.40 13.69
C ILE A 204 -10.00 -4.60 14.66
N THR A 205 -9.60 -5.19 15.79
CA THR A 205 -8.75 -4.54 16.80
C THR A 205 -7.44 -4.03 16.20
N GLU A 206 -6.72 -4.89 15.46
CA GLU A 206 -5.43 -4.51 14.85
C GLU A 206 -5.59 -3.42 13.78
N THR A 207 -6.62 -3.53 12.93
CA THR A 207 -6.88 -2.55 11.85
C THR A 207 -7.24 -1.19 12.42
N LEU A 208 -8.13 -1.13 13.41
CA LEU A 208 -8.49 0.10 14.10
C LEU A 208 -7.27 0.73 14.78
N GLU A 209 -6.47 -0.05 15.52
CA GLU A 209 -5.30 0.46 16.22
C GLU A 209 -4.26 1.05 15.24
N LEU A 210 -3.94 0.32 14.16
CA LEU A 210 -2.94 0.75 13.18
C LEU A 210 -3.38 2.03 12.46
N GLU A 211 -4.64 2.09 12.02
CA GLU A 211 -5.16 3.29 11.34
C GLU A 211 -5.28 4.47 12.28
N GLU A 212 -5.69 4.27 13.54
CA GLU A 212 -5.77 5.35 14.54
C GLU A 212 -4.39 5.94 14.84
N ARG A 213 -3.38 5.10 15.04
CA ARG A 213 -1.98 5.55 15.25
C ARG A 213 -1.43 6.28 14.04
N LYS A 214 -1.75 5.83 12.83
CA LYS A 214 -1.31 6.46 11.57
C LYS A 214 -2.01 7.79 11.35
N PHE A 215 -3.32 7.81 11.53
CA PHE A 215 -4.16 8.97 11.32
C PHE A 215 -3.85 10.07 12.32
N LYS A 216 -3.58 9.76 13.60
CA LYS A 216 -3.18 10.77 14.59
C LYS A 216 -2.02 11.64 14.13
N ARG A 217 -0.95 11.03 13.57
CA ARG A 217 0.21 11.77 13.04
C ARG A 217 -0.17 12.71 11.89
N THR A 218 -1.11 12.28 11.06
CA THR A 218 -1.65 13.08 9.95
C THR A 218 -2.58 14.19 10.45
N LEU A 219 -3.42 13.90 11.44
CA LEU A 219 -4.40 14.80 12.05
C LEU A 219 -3.71 15.97 12.74
N ASP A 220 -2.71 15.72 13.58
CA ASP A 220 -1.97 16.77 14.30
C ASP A 220 -1.30 17.76 13.33
N ARG A 221 -0.72 17.24 12.24
CA ARG A 221 -0.11 18.06 11.19
C ARG A 221 -1.16 18.80 10.36
N GLY A 222 -2.25 18.12 10.00
CA GLY A 222 -3.33 18.66 9.18
C GLY A 222 -4.10 19.78 9.88
N LEU A 223 -4.44 19.62 11.16
CA LEU A 223 -5.11 20.66 11.96
C LEU A 223 -4.23 21.88 12.17
N LYS A 224 -2.91 21.69 12.36
CA LYS A 224 -1.97 22.81 12.45
C LYS A 224 -1.92 23.62 11.15
N LEU A 225 -1.80 22.94 10.01
CA LEU A 225 -1.79 23.59 8.70
C LEU A 225 -3.13 24.26 8.39
N LEU A 226 -4.25 23.59 8.71
CA LEU A 226 -5.57 24.18 8.54
C LEU A 226 -5.71 25.46 9.38
N ALA A 227 -5.27 25.46 10.64
CA ALA A 227 -5.27 26.63 11.50
C ALA A 227 -4.38 27.78 10.97
N GLU A 228 -3.24 27.46 10.35
CA GLU A 228 -2.36 28.45 9.71
C GLU A 228 -3.04 29.10 8.48
N GLU A 229 -3.73 28.31 7.66
CA GLU A 229 -4.42 28.77 6.45
C GLU A 229 -5.75 29.49 6.76
N THR A 230 -6.42 29.13 7.87
CA THR A 230 -7.67 29.79 8.31
C THR A 230 -7.43 31.02 9.18
N ALA A 231 -6.23 31.22 9.74
CA ALA A 231 -5.90 32.37 10.60
C ALA A 231 -6.10 33.74 9.90
N GLY A 232 -6.09 33.77 8.57
CA GLY A 232 -6.33 34.97 7.76
C GLY A 232 -7.78 35.16 7.30
N LEU A 233 -8.67 34.19 7.53
CA LEU A 233 -10.05 34.21 7.01
C LEU A 233 -11.01 34.94 7.97
N LYS A 234 -11.91 35.74 7.40
CA LYS A 234 -13.03 36.35 8.14
C LYS A 234 -14.21 35.40 8.24
N GLU A 235 -15.02 35.55 9.28
CA GLU A 235 -16.24 34.77 9.50
C GLU A 235 -17.13 34.78 8.23
N GLY A 236 -17.50 33.60 7.74
CA GLY A 236 -18.25 33.41 6.49
C GLY A 236 -17.42 33.35 5.19
N GLU A 237 -16.10 33.58 5.23
CA GLU A 237 -15.22 33.33 4.08
C GLU A 237 -14.95 31.82 3.90
N ALA A 238 -14.64 31.41 2.67
CA ALA A 238 -14.39 30.02 2.31
C ALA A 238 -12.89 29.72 2.19
N LEU A 239 -12.45 28.56 2.67
CA LEU A 239 -11.12 28.04 2.38
C LEU A 239 -11.00 27.74 0.89
N GLY A 240 -9.95 28.24 0.25
CA GLY A 240 -9.72 28.04 -1.19
C GLY A 240 -9.55 26.57 -1.57
N GLY A 241 -10.14 26.16 -2.70
CA GLY A 241 -10.18 24.75 -3.13
C GLY A 241 -8.80 24.13 -3.38
N GLU A 242 -7.83 24.90 -3.86
CA GLU A 242 -6.43 24.47 -4.01
C GLU A 242 -5.75 24.16 -2.67
N VAL A 243 -6.08 24.91 -1.61
CA VAL A 243 -5.54 24.66 -0.26
C VAL A 243 -6.15 23.39 0.31
N ALA A 244 -7.47 23.21 0.14
CA ALA A 244 -8.16 21.97 0.50
C ALA A 244 -7.62 20.76 -0.30
N PHE A 245 -7.35 20.92 -1.59
CA PHE A 245 -6.77 19.89 -2.44
C PHE A 245 -5.36 19.54 -1.99
N LYS A 246 -4.52 20.53 -1.65
CA LYS A 246 -3.17 20.29 -1.13
C LYS A 246 -3.19 19.58 0.23
N LEU A 247 -4.12 19.94 1.12
CA LEU A 247 -4.36 19.23 2.38
C LEU A 247 -4.70 17.75 2.13
N TYR A 248 -5.55 17.49 1.14
CA TYR A 248 -5.92 16.14 0.72
C TYR A 248 -4.79 15.36 0.05
N ASP A 249 -4.24 15.86 -1.04
CA ASP A 249 -3.28 15.18 -1.92
C ASP A 249 -1.89 15.07 -1.29
N THR A 250 -1.35 16.20 -0.81
CA THR A 250 0.03 16.24 -0.31
C THR A 250 0.15 15.75 1.13
N TYR A 251 -0.84 16.06 1.96
CA TYR A 251 -0.78 15.81 3.41
C TYR A 251 -1.71 14.68 3.87
N GLY A 252 -2.57 14.16 3.00
CA GLY A 252 -3.47 13.04 3.30
C GLY A 252 -4.61 13.41 4.25
N PHE A 253 -4.90 14.71 4.41
CA PHE A 253 -5.95 15.26 5.27
C PHE A 253 -7.29 15.33 4.51
N PRO A 254 -8.26 14.47 4.84
CA PRO A 254 -9.52 14.35 4.09
C PRO A 254 -10.33 15.64 3.97
N LEU A 255 -11.03 15.79 2.83
CA LEU A 255 -11.92 16.93 2.57
C LEU A 255 -13.06 17.02 3.59
N ASP A 256 -13.66 15.90 3.98
CA ASP A 256 -14.76 15.84 4.93
C ASP A 256 -14.34 16.30 6.34
N LEU A 257 -13.13 15.95 6.76
CA LEU A 257 -12.57 16.46 8.01
C LEU A 257 -12.23 17.95 7.95
N THR A 258 -11.83 18.43 6.78
CA THR A 258 -11.62 19.86 6.52
C THR A 258 -12.96 20.60 6.62
N GLN A 259 -14.01 20.09 5.96
CA GLN A 259 -15.36 20.63 6.03
C GLN A 259 -15.91 20.67 7.46
N ASP A 260 -15.77 19.57 8.21
CA ASP A 260 -16.29 19.51 9.57
C ASP A 260 -15.52 20.42 10.54
N ALA A 261 -14.21 20.62 10.33
CA ALA A 261 -13.42 21.56 11.11
C ALA A 261 -13.82 23.01 10.83
N LEU A 262 -13.97 23.36 9.55
CA LEU A 262 -14.38 24.70 9.11
C LEU A 262 -15.81 25.05 9.56
N ARG A 263 -16.75 24.09 9.50
CA ARG A 263 -18.14 24.28 9.97
C ARG A 263 -18.23 24.68 11.44
N ARG A 264 -17.38 24.10 12.30
CA ARG A 264 -17.34 24.43 13.73
C ARG A 264 -16.97 25.90 13.96
N ASP A 265 -16.08 26.41 13.13
CA ASP A 265 -15.52 27.76 13.26
C ASP A 265 -16.24 28.77 12.33
N GLY A 266 -17.36 28.36 11.69
CA GLY A 266 -18.22 29.24 10.87
C GLY A 266 -17.70 29.53 9.45
N TYR A 267 -16.74 28.74 8.94
CA TYR A 267 -16.14 28.93 7.62
C TYR A 267 -16.71 27.99 6.55
N GLY A 268 -16.71 28.45 5.30
CA GLY A 268 -17.07 27.66 4.12
C GLY A 268 -15.86 26.97 3.47
N ILE A 269 -16.10 26.20 2.41
CA ILE A 269 -15.04 25.62 1.56
C ILE A 269 -15.42 25.78 0.09
N ASP A 270 -14.44 26.10 -0.75
CA ASP A 270 -14.61 26.10 -2.21
C ASP A 270 -14.47 24.67 -2.76
N LEU A 271 -15.61 24.01 -2.95
CA LEU A 271 -15.68 22.65 -3.48
C LEU A 271 -15.33 22.59 -4.97
N ALA A 272 -15.69 23.61 -5.75
CA ALA A 272 -15.41 23.64 -7.17
C ALA A 272 -13.89 23.66 -7.43
N GLY A 273 -13.16 24.50 -6.69
CA GLY A 273 -11.69 24.54 -6.77
C GLY A 273 -11.01 23.25 -6.29
N PHE A 274 -11.62 22.51 -5.36
CA PHE A 274 -11.14 21.19 -4.94
C PHE A 274 -11.33 20.14 -6.05
N ASP A 275 -12.53 20.10 -6.64
CA ASP A 275 -12.88 19.17 -7.71
C ASP A 275 -12.02 19.39 -8.97
N ASP A 276 -11.71 20.64 -9.30
CA ASP A 276 -10.77 21.00 -10.37
C ASP A 276 -9.36 20.43 -10.14
N GLY A 277 -8.92 20.36 -8.87
CA GLY A 277 -7.65 19.72 -8.49
C GLY A 277 -7.70 18.20 -8.65
N MET A 278 -8.80 17.57 -8.22
CA MET A 278 -9.04 16.13 -8.37
C MET A 278 -9.07 15.69 -9.84
N GLU A 279 -9.73 16.46 -10.71
CA GLU A 279 -9.79 16.14 -12.14
C GLU A 279 -8.44 16.28 -12.84
N ARG A 280 -7.62 17.27 -12.45
CA ARG A 280 -6.23 17.37 -12.92
C ARG A 280 -5.40 16.15 -12.54
N GLN A 281 -5.49 15.70 -11.29
CA GLN A 281 -4.79 14.51 -10.81
C GLN A 281 -5.22 13.24 -11.57
N LYS A 282 -6.53 13.05 -11.78
CA LYS A 282 -7.06 11.92 -12.58
C LYS A 282 -6.59 11.96 -14.03
N ALA A 283 -6.55 13.13 -14.65
CA ALA A 283 -6.08 13.30 -16.02
C ALA A 283 -4.59 12.94 -16.16
N GLU A 284 -3.76 13.34 -15.21
CA GLU A 284 -2.33 12.98 -15.16
C GLU A 284 -2.11 11.48 -14.92
N ALA A 285 -2.89 10.85 -14.04
CA ALA A 285 -2.85 9.41 -13.79
C ALA A 285 -3.28 8.59 -15.02
N ARG A 286 -4.31 9.03 -15.74
CA ARG A 286 -4.76 8.42 -17.00
C ARG A 286 -3.73 8.57 -18.12
N ALA A 287 -3.00 9.69 -18.18
CA ALA A 287 -1.92 9.88 -19.16
C ALA A 287 -0.75 8.91 -18.94
N ALA A 288 -0.53 8.45 -17.69
CA ALA A 288 0.49 7.46 -17.34
C ALA A 288 0.08 5.99 -17.61
N TRP A 289 -1.22 5.72 -17.80
CA TRP A 289 -1.77 4.36 -17.99
C TRP A 289 -2.18 4.12 -19.46
N LYS A 290 -1.20 3.97 -20.35
CA LYS A 290 -1.44 3.44 -21.71
C LYS A 290 -0.96 1.99 -21.81
N GLY A 291 -1.82 1.07 -21.38
CA GLY A 291 -1.81 -0.36 -21.72
C GLY A 291 -3.11 -0.72 -22.44
N PHE A 292 -3.11 -1.77 -23.26
CA PHE A 292 -4.18 -2.11 -24.21
C PHE A 292 -5.60 -2.17 -23.59
N GLY A 293 -6.48 -1.30 -24.10
CA GLY A 293 -7.95 -1.33 -24.16
C GLY A 293 -8.78 -2.06 -23.10
N GLU A 294 -9.49 -1.30 -22.25
CA GLU A 294 -10.61 -1.83 -21.45
C GLU A 294 -11.91 -1.00 -21.53
N ALA A 295 -11.89 0.26 -21.97
CA ALA A 295 -13.08 1.12 -21.87
C ALA A 295 -14.19 0.81 -22.90
N ALA A 296 -13.90 0.10 -24.00
CA ALA A 296 -14.89 -0.26 -25.03
C ALA A 296 -15.31 -1.74 -25.00
N THR A 297 -14.73 -2.55 -24.11
CA THR A 297 -14.77 -4.02 -24.19
C THR A 297 -15.74 -4.68 -23.21
N GLU A 298 -16.17 -3.98 -22.15
CA GLU A 298 -17.03 -4.59 -21.13
C GLU A 298 -18.43 -4.95 -21.65
N GLN A 299 -19.03 -4.10 -22.49
CA GLN A 299 -20.37 -4.34 -23.06
C GLN A 299 -20.43 -5.67 -23.85
N VAL A 300 -19.39 -5.95 -24.65
CA VAL A 300 -19.30 -7.20 -25.42
C VAL A 300 -19.35 -8.43 -24.52
N TRP A 301 -18.70 -8.40 -23.35
CA TRP A 301 -18.72 -9.53 -22.42
C TRP A 301 -20.10 -9.74 -21.79
N PHE A 302 -20.83 -8.66 -21.48
CA PHE A 302 -22.18 -8.75 -20.96
C PHE A 302 -23.15 -9.35 -21.98
N GLU A 303 -23.10 -8.87 -23.23
CA GLU A 303 -23.94 -9.39 -24.33
C GLU A 303 -23.67 -10.88 -24.59
N LEU A 304 -22.39 -11.29 -24.61
CA LEU A 304 -22.02 -12.70 -24.77
C LEU A 304 -22.48 -13.57 -23.59
N ASN A 305 -22.43 -13.07 -22.35
CA ASN A 305 -22.93 -13.80 -21.19
C ASN A 305 -24.45 -13.95 -21.22
N GLU A 306 -25.18 -12.93 -21.66
CA GLU A 306 -26.64 -12.99 -21.81
C GLU A 306 -27.04 -13.99 -22.90
N GLN A 307 -26.30 -14.01 -24.02
CA GLN A 307 -26.59 -14.88 -25.14
C GLN A 307 -26.24 -16.35 -24.89
N PHE A 308 -25.10 -16.64 -24.27
CA PHE A 308 -24.54 -17.99 -24.18
C PHE A 308 -24.37 -18.52 -22.76
N GLY A 309 -24.45 -17.66 -21.74
CA GLY A 309 -24.10 -18.01 -20.36
C GLY A 309 -22.60 -18.11 -20.10
N GLY A 310 -22.25 -18.67 -18.94
CA GLY A 310 -20.86 -18.89 -18.53
C GLY A 310 -20.20 -20.07 -19.24
N THR A 311 -18.87 -20.01 -19.39
CA THR A 311 -18.08 -21.12 -19.94
C THR A 311 -17.91 -22.23 -18.90
N GLU A 312 -18.21 -23.48 -19.27
CA GLU A 312 -17.95 -24.65 -18.42
C GLU A 312 -16.45 -24.94 -18.33
N PHE A 313 -15.90 -24.92 -17.11
CA PHE A 313 -14.48 -25.14 -16.87
C PHE A 313 -14.18 -26.61 -16.53
N LEU A 314 -13.45 -27.28 -17.41
CA LEU A 314 -13.07 -28.70 -17.30
C LEU A 314 -11.63 -28.90 -16.79
N GLY A 315 -10.87 -27.82 -16.64
CA GLY A 315 -9.41 -27.85 -16.45
C GLY A 315 -8.92 -28.34 -15.10
N TYR A 316 -9.82 -28.67 -14.17
CA TYR A 316 -9.46 -29.36 -12.93
C TYR A 316 -9.01 -30.80 -13.22
N ASP A 317 -9.74 -31.50 -14.08
CA ASP A 317 -9.52 -32.93 -14.37
C ASP A 317 -8.92 -33.16 -15.76
N MET A 318 -9.10 -32.21 -16.68
CA MET A 318 -8.70 -32.36 -18.08
C MET A 318 -7.57 -31.40 -18.49
N GLU A 319 -6.63 -31.90 -19.29
CA GLU A 319 -5.57 -31.10 -19.94
C GLU A 319 -5.88 -30.87 -21.44
N GLU A 320 -6.80 -31.64 -21.99
CA GLU A 320 -7.32 -31.53 -23.36
C GLU A 320 -8.84 -31.75 -23.32
N ALA A 321 -9.59 -30.96 -24.11
CA ALA A 321 -11.03 -31.14 -24.26
C ALA A 321 -11.49 -30.69 -25.65
N GLU A 322 -12.69 -31.09 -26.06
CA GLU A 322 -13.37 -30.54 -27.23
C GLU A 322 -14.34 -29.42 -26.80
N GLY A 323 -14.57 -28.42 -27.64
CA GLY A 323 -15.50 -27.32 -27.37
C GLY A 323 -15.99 -26.67 -28.66
N LEU A 324 -17.15 -26.02 -28.59
CA LEU A 324 -17.76 -25.28 -29.70
C LEU A 324 -17.32 -23.81 -29.63
N VAL A 325 -16.82 -23.26 -30.74
CA VAL A 325 -16.50 -21.84 -30.85
C VAL A 325 -17.78 -21.02 -30.90
N LEU A 326 -18.04 -20.22 -29.86
CA LEU A 326 -19.26 -19.42 -29.73
C LEU A 326 -19.08 -18.02 -30.33
N ALA A 327 -17.97 -17.37 -30.03
CA ALA A 327 -17.69 -16.01 -30.48
C ALA A 327 -16.19 -15.79 -30.74
N LEU A 328 -15.91 -14.92 -31.69
CA LEU A 328 -14.57 -14.41 -32.02
C LEU A 328 -14.59 -12.90 -31.90
N ILE A 329 -13.58 -12.34 -31.25
CA ILE A 329 -13.45 -10.89 -31.06
C ILE A 329 -12.11 -10.44 -31.63
N VAL A 330 -12.15 -9.46 -32.52
CA VAL A 330 -10.97 -8.85 -33.15
C VAL A 330 -11.12 -7.34 -33.03
N ASP A 331 -10.08 -6.65 -32.56
CA ASP A 331 -10.08 -5.19 -32.36
C ASP A 331 -11.25 -4.67 -31.51
N GLY A 332 -11.76 -5.51 -30.60
CA GLY A 332 -12.88 -5.19 -29.69
C GLY A 332 -14.27 -5.48 -30.27
N GLU A 333 -14.37 -5.91 -31.52
CA GLU A 333 -15.64 -6.18 -32.21
C GLU A 333 -15.87 -7.68 -32.40
N VAL A 334 -17.13 -8.13 -32.32
CA VAL A 334 -17.50 -9.53 -32.58
C VAL A 334 -17.50 -9.79 -34.09
N VAL A 335 -16.81 -10.85 -34.52
CA VAL A 335 -16.67 -11.22 -35.94
C VAL A 335 -17.03 -12.69 -36.18
N ASP A 336 -17.48 -13.02 -37.40
CA ASP A 336 -17.83 -14.39 -37.78
C ASP A 336 -16.60 -15.27 -38.07
N GLN A 337 -15.47 -14.65 -38.44
CA GLN A 337 -14.25 -15.36 -38.79
C GLN A 337 -12.98 -14.56 -38.49
N ALA A 338 -11.90 -15.25 -38.11
CA ALA A 338 -10.58 -14.68 -37.90
C ALA A 338 -9.56 -15.40 -38.81
N GLN A 339 -8.80 -14.62 -39.59
CA GLN A 339 -7.83 -15.13 -40.57
C GLN A 339 -6.44 -15.27 -39.98
N GLN A 340 -5.59 -16.06 -40.65
CA GLN A 340 -4.18 -16.21 -40.30
C GLN A 340 -3.47 -14.86 -40.11
N GLY A 341 -2.72 -14.75 -39.01
CA GLY A 341 -1.98 -13.56 -38.61
C GLY A 341 -2.75 -12.58 -37.73
N MET A 342 -4.08 -12.75 -37.59
CA MET A 342 -4.89 -11.88 -36.76
C MET A 342 -4.78 -12.27 -35.28
N GLU A 343 -4.69 -11.26 -34.41
CA GLU A 343 -4.95 -11.42 -32.99
C GLU A 343 -6.46 -11.57 -32.76
N VAL A 344 -6.83 -12.51 -31.91
CA VAL A 344 -8.22 -12.88 -31.69
C VAL A 344 -8.43 -13.29 -30.22
N ALA A 345 -9.57 -12.88 -29.68
CA ALA A 345 -10.12 -13.44 -28.45
C ALA A 345 -11.22 -14.44 -28.82
N VAL A 346 -11.10 -15.67 -28.30
CA VAL A 346 -12.00 -16.78 -28.61
C VAL A 346 -12.79 -17.17 -27.36
N VAL A 347 -14.12 -17.24 -27.50
CA VAL A 347 -15.03 -17.73 -26.46
C VAL A 347 -15.63 -19.06 -26.91
N LEU A 348 -15.63 -20.05 -26.02
CA LEU A 348 -16.19 -21.38 -26.25
C LEU A 348 -17.19 -21.75 -25.16
N ASN A 349 -18.01 -22.76 -25.41
CA ASN A 349 -18.98 -23.27 -24.43
C ASN A 349 -18.29 -23.95 -23.23
N GLN A 350 -17.17 -24.63 -23.45
CA GLN A 350 -16.40 -25.31 -22.42
C GLN A 350 -14.89 -25.26 -22.72
N THR A 351 -14.04 -25.31 -21.68
CA THR A 351 -12.59 -25.24 -21.85
C THR A 351 -11.79 -25.91 -20.73
N PRO A 352 -10.63 -26.53 -21.04
CA PRO A 352 -9.65 -26.93 -20.03
C PRO A 352 -8.73 -25.79 -19.59
N PHE A 353 -8.75 -24.62 -20.24
CA PHE A 353 -7.88 -23.47 -19.94
C PHE A 353 -8.39 -22.72 -18.71
N TYR A 354 -7.53 -22.53 -17.72
CA TYR A 354 -7.82 -21.73 -16.54
C TYR A 354 -7.70 -20.25 -16.92
N GLY A 355 -8.76 -19.48 -16.66
CA GLY A 355 -8.73 -18.04 -16.81
C GLY A 355 -8.10 -17.38 -15.59
N GLU A 356 -7.24 -16.38 -15.82
CA GLU A 356 -6.55 -15.64 -14.76
C GLU A 356 -7.53 -15.20 -13.66
N SER A 357 -7.30 -15.70 -12.45
CA SER A 357 -8.13 -15.42 -11.27
C SER A 357 -7.46 -15.94 -9.99
N GLY A 358 -7.85 -15.40 -8.83
CA GLY A 358 -7.29 -15.82 -7.53
C GLY A 358 -5.77 -15.60 -7.40
N GLY A 359 -5.19 -14.72 -8.22
CA GLY A 359 -3.76 -14.50 -8.34
C GLY A 359 -3.01 -15.49 -9.24
N GLN A 360 -3.63 -16.55 -9.76
CA GLN A 360 -3.00 -17.47 -10.71
C GLN A 360 -3.13 -16.93 -12.14
N GLU A 361 -1.99 -16.83 -12.84
CA GLU A 361 -1.95 -16.47 -14.26
C GLU A 361 -2.78 -17.45 -15.13
N GLY A 362 -3.31 -16.93 -16.23
CA GLY A 362 -4.03 -17.71 -17.22
C GLY A 362 -3.17 -18.77 -17.90
N ASP A 363 -3.85 -19.82 -18.38
CA ASP A 363 -3.20 -20.84 -19.20
C ASP A 363 -2.92 -20.37 -20.61
N ARG A 364 -1.92 -21.05 -21.18
CA ARG A 364 -1.52 -20.95 -22.58
C ARG A 364 -1.70 -22.29 -23.26
N GLY A 365 -1.65 -22.30 -24.59
CA GLY A 365 -1.77 -23.54 -25.34
C GLY A 365 -2.22 -23.32 -26.76
N THR A 366 -3.03 -24.22 -27.27
CA THR A 366 -3.46 -24.23 -28.66
C THR A 366 -4.92 -24.64 -28.79
N ILE A 367 -5.64 -23.98 -29.70
CA ILE A 367 -6.97 -24.37 -30.17
C ILE A 367 -6.82 -24.86 -31.61
N LEU A 368 -7.37 -26.04 -31.91
CA LEU A 368 -7.27 -26.71 -33.20
C LEU A 368 -8.66 -26.92 -33.81
N VAL A 369 -8.85 -26.56 -35.08
CA VAL A 369 -10.07 -26.83 -35.85
C VAL A 369 -9.67 -27.36 -37.22
N GLY A 370 -9.72 -28.68 -37.42
CA GLY A 370 -9.15 -29.31 -38.61
C GLY A 370 -7.66 -28.95 -38.76
N ASP A 371 -7.30 -28.27 -39.86
CA ASP A 371 -5.94 -27.76 -40.11
C ASP A 371 -5.70 -26.34 -39.54
N THR A 372 -6.75 -25.64 -39.11
CA THR A 372 -6.66 -24.31 -38.48
C THR A 372 -6.06 -24.44 -37.08
N ARG A 373 -5.14 -23.53 -36.76
CA ARG A 373 -4.47 -23.48 -35.45
C ARG A 373 -4.48 -22.07 -34.90
N VAL A 374 -4.89 -21.93 -33.64
CA VAL A 374 -4.76 -20.69 -32.86
C VAL A 374 -3.81 -20.92 -31.69
N SER A 375 -2.75 -20.12 -31.61
CA SER A 375 -1.80 -20.16 -30.50
C SER A 375 -2.28 -19.20 -29.41
N ILE A 376 -2.62 -19.75 -28.25
CA ILE A 376 -3.17 -18.99 -27.12
C ILE A 376 -2.01 -18.52 -26.24
N SER A 377 -1.88 -17.20 -26.12
CA SER A 377 -0.86 -16.53 -25.33
C SER A 377 -1.34 -16.22 -23.90
N ASP A 378 -2.66 -16.17 -23.68
CA ASP A 378 -3.25 -15.93 -22.37
C ASP A 378 -4.72 -16.36 -22.32
N THR A 379 -5.23 -16.62 -21.11
CA THR A 379 -6.65 -16.89 -20.88
C THR A 379 -7.15 -16.04 -19.72
N GLN A 380 -8.16 -15.22 -19.98
CA GLN A 380 -8.70 -14.26 -19.01
C GLN A 380 -10.11 -14.65 -18.58
N LYS A 381 -10.45 -14.42 -17.31
CA LYS A 381 -11.78 -14.67 -16.78
C LYS A 381 -12.56 -13.37 -16.68
N LYS A 382 -13.54 -13.16 -17.55
CA LYS A 382 -14.39 -11.96 -17.58
C LYS A 382 -15.76 -12.24 -16.95
N LEU A 383 -16.30 -11.24 -16.24
CA LEU A 383 -17.55 -11.32 -15.47
C LEU A 383 -17.63 -12.49 -14.47
N GLY A 384 -16.50 -13.08 -14.09
CA GLY A 384 -16.44 -14.21 -13.17
C GLY A 384 -16.91 -15.56 -13.75
N CYS A 385 -17.32 -15.63 -15.03
CA CYS A 385 -17.87 -16.86 -15.63
C CYS A 385 -17.42 -17.12 -17.08
N ILE A 386 -16.98 -16.11 -17.84
CA ILE A 386 -16.55 -16.28 -19.24
C ILE A 386 -15.04 -16.48 -19.30
N HIS A 387 -14.60 -17.55 -19.96
CA HIS A 387 -13.18 -17.79 -20.24
C HIS A 387 -12.85 -17.31 -21.65
N VAL A 388 -12.04 -16.25 -21.73
CA VAL A 388 -11.63 -15.60 -22.97
C VAL A 388 -10.22 -16.04 -23.31
N HIS A 389 -10.05 -16.73 -24.44
CA HIS A 389 -8.76 -17.24 -24.89
C HIS A 389 -8.14 -16.22 -25.86
N ILE A 390 -7.06 -15.58 -25.44
CA ILE A 390 -6.39 -14.52 -26.19
C ILE A 390 -5.21 -15.14 -26.95
N GLY A 391 -5.16 -14.95 -28.26
CA GLY A 391 -4.12 -15.55 -29.08
C GLY A 391 -4.06 -15.03 -30.51
N THR A 392 -3.31 -15.74 -31.34
CA THR A 392 -3.13 -15.42 -32.75
C THR A 392 -3.48 -16.63 -33.62
N VAL A 393 -4.27 -16.42 -34.67
CA VAL A 393 -4.54 -17.46 -35.67
C VAL A 393 -3.23 -17.72 -36.42
N SER A 394 -2.60 -18.84 -36.11
CA SER A 394 -1.25 -19.16 -36.59
C SER A 394 -1.29 -19.75 -38.00
N VAL A 395 -2.34 -20.53 -38.28
CA VAL A 395 -2.56 -21.22 -39.56
C VAL A 395 -4.06 -21.27 -39.82
N GLY A 396 -4.48 -21.03 -41.07
CA GLY A 396 -5.88 -21.19 -41.50
C GLY A 396 -6.80 -20.04 -41.14
N THR A 397 -8.10 -20.33 -41.10
CA THR A 397 -9.16 -19.38 -40.74
C THR A 397 -10.07 -20.05 -39.73
N LEU A 398 -10.30 -19.40 -38.59
CA LEU A 398 -11.22 -19.86 -37.54
C LEU A 398 -12.59 -19.22 -37.74
N LYS A 399 -13.68 -19.99 -37.59
CA LYS A 399 -15.04 -19.47 -37.68
C LYS A 399 -15.87 -19.80 -36.44
N THR A 400 -16.89 -18.98 -36.19
CA THR A 400 -17.91 -19.28 -35.18
C THR A 400 -18.71 -20.54 -35.57
N GLY A 401 -19.14 -21.31 -34.58
CA GLY A 401 -19.89 -22.56 -34.76
C GLY A 401 -19.06 -23.80 -35.09
N GLU A 402 -17.73 -23.71 -35.12
CA GLU A 402 -16.85 -24.84 -35.38
C GLU A 402 -16.50 -25.61 -34.09
N ASN A 403 -16.36 -26.94 -34.21
CA ASN A 403 -15.86 -27.77 -33.12
C ASN A 403 -14.33 -27.70 -33.07
N ALA A 404 -13.79 -27.41 -31.89
CA ALA A 404 -12.38 -27.21 -31.65
C ALA A 404 -11.83 -28.17 -30.59
N THR A 405 -10.60 -28.65 -30.80
CA THR A 405 -9.82 -29.35 -29.78
C THR A 405 -8.91 -28.35 -29.06
N LEU A 406 -9.08 -28.24 -27.76
CA LEU A 406 -8.36 -27.34 -26.87
C LEU A 406 -7.26 -28.10 -26.13
N ARG A 407 -6.01 -27.64 -26.23
CA ARG A 407 -4.85 -28.25 -25.54
C ARG A 407 -4.07 -27.20 -24.77
N ILE A 408 -3.95 -27.37 -23.46
CA ILE A 408 -3.13 -26.47 -22.63
C ILE A 408 -1.64 -26.81 -22.75
N ASP A 409 -0.79 -25.84 -22.43
CA ASP A 409 0.63 -26.09 -22.15
C ASP A 409 0.77 -26.78 -20.79
N ILE A 410 0.96 -28.10 -20.83
CA ILE A 410 1.06 -28.96 -19.64
C ILE A 410 2.28 -28.57 -18.78
N ALA A 411 3.40 -28.16 -19.38
CA ALA A 411 4.60 -27.81 -18.62
C ALA A 411 4.36 -26.52 -17.83
N ARG A 412 3.79 -25.50 -18.48
CA ARG A 412 3.37 -24.27 -17.80
C ARG A 412 2.34 -24.54 -16.71
N ARG A 413 1.28 -25.32 -17.00
CA ARG A 413 0.24 -25.68 -16.03
C ARG A 413 0.82 -26.39 -14.81
N ARG A 414 1.77 -27.31 -14.98
CA ARG A 414 2.45 -27.97 -13.86
C ARG A 414 3.19 -26.99 -12.98
N SER A 415 3.90 -26.03 -13.59
CA SER A 415 4.59 -24.99 -12.82
C SER A 415 3.61 -24.08 -12.07
N LEU A 416 2.51 -23.68 -12.70
CA LEU A 416 1.45 -22.90 -12.03
C LEU A 416 0.84 -23.66 -10.85
N ARG A 417 0.47 -24.94 -11.04
CA ARG A 417 -0.03 -25.83 -9.98
C ARG A 417 0.97 -25.94 -8.82
N ALA A 418 2.26 -26.11 -9.12
CA ALA A 418 3.31 -26.22 -8.11
C ALA A 418 3.46 -24.93 -7.29
N HIS A 419 3.53 -23.78 -7.95
CA HIS A 419 3.61 -22.47 -7.29
C HIS A 419 2.32 -22.17 -6.49
N HIS A 420 1.14 -22.51 -7.02
CA HIS A 420 -0.14 -22.33 -6.33
C HIS A 420 -0.18 -23.15 -5.03
N SER A 421 0.09 -24.44 -5.13
CA SER A 421 0.10 -25.33 -3.97
C SER A 421 1.17 -24.94 -2.95
N ALA A 422 2.33 -24.43 -3.39
CA ALA A 422 3.33 -23.90 -2.48
C ALA A 422 2.87 -22.62 -1.76
N THR A 423 2.07 -21.76 -2.38
CA THR A 423 1.48 -20.58 -1.72
C THR A 423 0.63 -20.99 -0.51
N HIS A 424 -0.19 -22.03 -0.63
CA HIS A 424 -1.00 -22.55 0.48
C HIS A 424 -0.15 -23.10 1.63
N LEU A 425 0.88 -23.90 1.31
CA LEU A 425 1.81 -24.41 2.32
C LEU A 425 2.61 -23.29 2.99
N LEU A 426 3.03 -22.27 2.21
CA LEU A 426 3.72 -21.09 2.70
C LEU A 426 2.84 -20.28 3.64
N HIS A 427 1.58 -20.05 3.28
CA HIS A 427 0.62 -19.32 4.11
C HIS A 427 0.43 -20.01 5.47
N SER A 428 0.20 -21.32 5.45
CA SER A 428 0.07 -22.10 6.69
C SER A 428 1.36 -22.08 7.51
N ALA A 429 2.53 -22.22 6.88
CA ALA A 429 3.82 -22.16 7.57
C ALA A 429 4.07 -20.78 8.24
N LEU A 430 3.73 -19.69 7.56
CA LEU A 430 3.84 -18.34 8.11
C LEU A 430 2.91 -18.16 9.30
N ARG A 431 1.66 -18.65 9.22
CA ARG A 431 0.71 -18.58 10.35
C ARG A 431 1.19 -19.39 11.55
N PHE A 432 1.73 -20.59 11.34
CA PHE A 432 2.30 -21.38 12.42
C PHE A 432 3.51 -20.69 13.08
N LYS A 433 4.39 -20.06 12.30
CA LYS A 433 5.63 -19.46 12.82
C LYS A 433 5.41 -18.07 13.42
N LEU A 434 4.61 -17.23 12.77
CA LEU A 434 4.47 -15.80 13.08
C LEU A 434 3.14 -15.47 13.78
N GLY A 435 2.20 -16.43 13.84
CA GLY A 435 0.90 -16.32 14.49
C GLY A 435 -0.27 -16.21 13.51
N GLU A 436 -1.47 -16.49 14.01
CA GLU A 436 -2.72 -16.56 13.21
C GLU A 436 -3.16 -15.23 12.57
N ARG A 437 -2.57 -14.10 13.02
CA ARG A 437 -2.82 -12.76 12.48
C ARG A 437 -2.21 -12.54 11.08
N VAL A 438 -1.33 -13.45 10.64
CA VAL A 438 -0.83 -13.44 9.26
C VAL A 438 -1.99 -13.79 8.33
N THR A 439 -2.41 -12.79 7.54
CA THR A 439 -3.48 -12.94 6.54
C THR A 439 -2.97 -12.52 5.17
N GLN A 440 -3.44 -13.18 4.12
CA GLN A 440 -3.18 -12.80 2.75
C GLN A 440 -3.71 -11.38 2.46
N LYS A 441 -2.87 -10.54 1.86
CA LYS A 441 -3.19 -9.21 1.31
C LYS A 441 -3.02 -9.14 -0.21
N GLY A 442 -2.33 -10.10 -0.79
CA GLY A 442 -2.11 -10.20 -2.22
C GLY A 442 -1.42 -11.50 -2.58
N SER A 443 -1.71 -12.02 -3.77
CA SER A 443 -1.08 -13.22 -4.31
C SER A 443 -0.80 -13.03 -5.80
N LEU A 444 0.28 -13.62 -6.28
CA LEU A 444 0.55 -13.84 -7.68
C LEU A 444 1.21 -15.22 -7.80
N VAL A 445 0.64 -16.06 -8.65
CA VAL A 445 1.13 -17.39 -9.00
C VAL A 445 1.39 -17.36 -10.50
N ALA A 446 2.67 -17.24 -10.84
CA ALA A 446 3.17 -17.19 -12.21
C ALA A 446 3.98 -18.45 -12.53
N GLU A 447 4.23 -18.70 -13.81
CA GLU A 447 4.98 -19.88 -14.26
C GLU A 447 6.38 -19.96 -13.65
N LYS A 448 7.03 -18.83 -13.38
CA LYS A 448 8.44 -18.79 -12.92
C LYS A 448 8.62 -18.30 -11.49
N ARG A 449 7.54 -17.95 -10.78
CA ARG A 449 7.62 -17.48 -9.39
C ARG A 449 6.25 -17.40 -8.75
N LEU A 450 6.23 -17.39 -7.43
CA LEU A 450 5.10 -16.90 -6.65
C LEU A 450 5.50 -15.68 -5.84
N ARG A 451 4.51 -14.83 -5.57
CA ARG A 451 4.61 -13.64 -4.72
C ARG A 451 3.43 -13.63 -3.79
N PHE A 452 3.71 -13.56 -2.49
CA PHE A 452 2.71 -13.63 -1.44
C PHE A 452 2.87 -12.44 -0.49
N ASP A 453 1.83 -11.62 -0.41
CA ASP A 453 1.79 -10.43 0.44
C ASP A 453 0.95 -10.73 1.68
N VAL A 454 1.51 -10.48 2.86
CA VAL A 454 0.89 -10.82 4.15
C VAL A 454 0.85 -9.65 5.12
N SER A 455 -0.16 -9.62 5.99
CA SER A 455 -0.20 -8.70 7.14
C SER A 455 0.82 -9.11 8.19
N TYR A 456 1.89 -8.33 8.31
CA TYR A 456 2.86 -8.49 9.38
C TYR A 456 3.61 -7.15 9.62
N PRO A 457 3.61 -6.62 10.86
CA PRO A 457 4.08 -5.25 11.12
C PRO A 457 5.60 -5.10 11.12
N LYS A 458 6.35 -6.20 11.30
CA LYS A 458 7.81 -6.18 11.44
C LYS A 458 8.48 -6.87 10.25
N PRO A 459 9.76 -6.59 9.96
CA PRO A 459 10.53 -7.43 9.06
C PRO A 459 10.59 -8.87 9.58
N ILE A 460 10.36 -9.84 8.69
CA ILE A 460 10.53 -11.26 9.03
C ILE A 460 12.02 -11.56 9.01
N THR A 461 12.54 -12.10 10.11
CA THR A 461 13.97 -12.37 10.24
C THR A 461 14.41 -13.53 9.34
N TYR A 462 15.70 -13.59 9.04
CA TYR A 462 16.26 -14.68 8.24
C TYR A 462 16.03 -16.05 8.87
N ASP A 463 16.13 -16.16 10.21
CA ASP A 463 15.90 -17.41 10.93
C ASP A 463 14.42 -17.84 10.85
N GLU A 464 13.49 -16.90 11.00
CA GLU A 464 12.06 -17.16 10.82
C GLU A 464 11.74 -17.62 9.40
N LEU A 465 12.28 -16.95 8.38
CA LEU A 465 12.10 -17.35 6.98
C LEU A 465 12.71 -18.74 6.70
N SER A 466 13.85 -19.05 7.30
CA SER A 466 14.50 -20.35 7.16
C SER A 466 13.66 -21.48 7.77
N GLU A 467 13.05 -21.24 8.92
CA GLU A 467 12.12 -22.20 9.54
C GLU A 467 10.84 -22.37 8.72
N VAL A 468 10.30 -21.29 8.16
CA VAL A 468 9.13 -21.33 7.26
C VAL A 468 9.46 -22.14 6.01
N GLU A 469 10.59 -21.87 5.35
CA GLU A 469 11.06 -22.61 4.18
C GLU A 469 11.25 -24.10 4.50
N TYR A 470 11.82 -24.42 5.66
CA TYR A 470 11.97 -25.79 6.13
C TYR A 470 10.63 -26.49 6.36
N ALA A 471 9.65 -25.81 6.97
CA ALA A 471 8.31 -26.36 7.21
C ALA A 471 7.58 -26.67 5.90
N VAL A 472 7.65 -25.78 4.90
CA VAL A 472 7.08 -26.01 3.57
C VAL A 472 7.74 -27.21 2.90
N ASN A 473 9.07 -27.27 2.86
CA ASN A 473 9.79 -28.39 2.25
C ASN A 473 9.55 -29.72 2.99
N ARG A 474 9.31 -29.70 4.30
CA ARG A 474 8.88 -30.89 5.05
C ARG A 474 7.54 -31.41 4.53
N GLN A 475 6.54 -30.54 4.34
CA GLN A 475 5.24 -30.93 3.79
C GLN A 475 5.33 -31.46 2.36
N ILE A 476 6.20 -30.86 1.54
CA ILE A 476 6.51 -31.34 0.18
C ILE A 476 7.12 -32.75 0.26
N SER A 477 8.11 -32.96 1.12
CA SER A 477 8.79 -34.26 1.26
C SER A 477 7.88 -35.37 1.79
N ALA A 478 6.86 -35.04 2.59
CA ALA A 478 5.86 -35.97 3.06
C ALA A 478 4.98 -36.53 1.92
N ASN A 479 4.94 -35.83 0.78
CA ASN A 479 4.25 -36.24 -0.45
C ASN A 479 2.80 -36.68 -0.19
N THR A 480 2.06 -35.94 0.63
CA THR A 480 0.66 -36.26 0.98
C THR A 480 -0.27 -35.97 -0.20
N LYS A 481 -1.41 -36.64 -0.25
CA LYS A 481 -2.41 -36.44 -1.30
C LYS A 481 -3.09 -35.08 -1.12
N VAL A 482 -3.20 -34.30 -2.19
CA VAL A 482 -4.03 -33.09 -2.23
C VAL A 482 -5.46 -33.50 -2.57
N THR A 483 -6.43 -33.03 -1.78
CA THR A 483 -7.84 -33.36 -1.99
C THR A 483 -8.69 -32.10 -2.04
N THR A 484 -9.74 -32.14 -2.83
CA THR A 484 -10.64 -31.01 -3.04
C THR A 484 -12.08 -31.44 -2.78
N ARG A 485 -12.87 -30.57 -2.16
CA ARG A 485 -14.30 -30.80 -1.89
C ARG A 485 -15.10 -29.58 -2.33
N LEU A 486 -16.29 -29.82 -2.88
CA LEU A 486 -17.29 -28.80 -3.09
C LEU A 486 -18.23 -28.85 -1.89
N LEU A 487 -18.32 -27.75 -1.15
CA LEU A 487 -19.09 -27.62 0.09
C LEU A 487 -19.89 -26.31 0.05
N THR A 488 -20.89 -26.17 0.91
CA THR A 488 -21.44 -24.84 1.18
C THR A 488 -20.41 -23.99 1.94
N PRO A 489 -20.50 -22.65 1.90
CA PRO A 489 -19.63 -21.79 2.71
C PRO A 489 -19.64 -22.15 4.20
N ASP A 490 -20.82 -22.45 4.76
CA ASP A 490 -20.98 -22.80 6.18
C ASP A 490 -20.29 -24.12 6.52
N GLU A 491 -20.48 -25.17 5.70
CA GLU A 491 -19.81 -26.46 5.88
C GLU A 491 -18.28 -26.32 5.78
N ALA A 492 -17.79 -25.48 4.86
CA ALA A 492 -16.36 -25.21 4.72
C ALA A 492 -15.79 -24.56 5.98
N ILE A 493 -16.50 -23.58 6.55
CA ILE A 493 -16.10 -22.89 7.79
C ILE A 493 -16.13 -23.84 8.99
N GLU A 494 -17.17 -24.67 9.13
CA GLU A 494 -17.26 -25.69 10.20
C GLU A 494 -16.09 -26.69 10.13
N MET A 495 -15.61 -27.01 8.94
CA MET A 495 -14.43 -27.83 8.72
C MET A 495 -13.09 -27.13 9.01
N GLY A 496 -13.14 -25.87 9.47
CA GLY A 496 -11.96 -25.06 9.76
C GLY A 496 -11.23 -24.57 8.51
N ALA A 497 -11.91 -24.51 7.36
CA ALA A 497 -11.31 -23.97 6.15
C ALA A 497 -11.15 -22.45 6.29
N LEU A 498 -9.96 -21.96 5.97
CA LEU A 498 -9.69 -20.54 5.93
C LEU A 498 -10.37 -19.94 4.71
N ALA A 499 -11.37 -19.09 4.96
CA ALA A 499 -11.90 -18.20 3.94
C ALA A 499 -10.88 -17.10 3.64
N LEU A 500 -10.60 -16.88 2.36
CA LEU A 500 -9.84 -15.72 1.91
C LEU A 500 -10.71 -14.47 2.10
N PHE A 501 -10.15 -13.45 2.77
CA PHE A 501 -10.89 -12.23 3.12
C PHE A 501 -11.25 -11.42 1.86
N GLY A 502 -12.52 -11.00 1.76
CA GLY A 502 -13.00 -10.07 0.72
C GLY A 502 -13.55 -10.69 -0.56
N GLU A 503 -13.58 -12.02 -0.69
CA GLU A 503 -14.24 -12.69 -1.81
C GLU A 503 -15.72 -12.98 -1.52
N LYS A 504 -16.60 -12.68 -2.48
CA LYS A 504 -17.99 -13.14 -2.45
C LYS A 504 -18.02 -14.59 -2.93
N TYR A 505 -18.42 -15.48 -2.05
CA TYR A 505 -18.58 -16.89 -2.36
C TYR A 505 -19.97 -17.15 -2.93
N GLY A 506 -20.06 -18.00 -3.96
CA GLY A 506 -21.34 -18.51 -4.44
C GLY A 506 -21.91 -19.57 -3.50
N ASP A 507 -23.05 -20.16 -3.87
CA ASP A 507 -23.74 -21.18 -3.06
C ASP A 507 -22.88 -22.42 -2.78
N GLN A 508 -21.85 -22.67 -3.60
CA GLN A 508 -20.85 -23.71 -3.40
C GLN A 508 -19.44 -23.15 -3.52
N VAL A 509 -18.56 -23.59 -2.61
CA VAL A 509 -17.14 -23.24 -2.57
C VAL A 509 -16.28 -24.48 -2.73
N ARG A 510 -15.13 -24.30 -3.38
CA ARG A 510 -14.11 -25.34 -3.52
C ARG A 510 -13.09 -25.21 -2.41
N VAL A 511 -13.05 -26.19 -1.53
CA VAL A 511 -12.08 -26.28 -0.43
C VAL A 511 -10.94 -27.20 -0.84
N VAL A 512 -9.71 -26.78 -0.60
CA VAL A 512 -8.49 -27.52 -0.94
C VAL A 512 -7.73 -27.88 0.34
N HIS A 513 -7.44 -29.17 0.50
CA HIS A 513 -6.67 -29.71 1.62
C HIS A 513 -5.28 -30.12 1.15
N MET A 514 -4.25 -29.66 1.84
CA MET A 514 -2.85 -30.01 1.57
C MET A 514 -2.05 -30.22 2.84
N GLY A 515 -1.14 -31.20 2.80
CA GLY A 515 -0.24 -31.47 3.91
C GLY A 515 -0.93 -32.14 5.11
N ASP A 516 -0.11 -32.56 6.06
CA ASP A 516 -0.55 -33.23 7.28
C ASP A 516 0.30 -32.72 8.47
N ASN A 517 -0.35 -32.45 9.59
CA ASN A 517 0.28 -32.12 10.87
C ASN A 517 -0.10 -33.13 11.97
N GLY A 518 -0.09 -34.43 11.62
CA GLY A 518 -0.40 -35.54 12.52
C GLY A 518 -1.89 -35.87 12.49
N ASN A 519 -2.71 -35.12 13.23
CA ASN A 519 -4.16 -35.34 13.34
C ASN A 519 -4.99 -34.23 12.68
N GLN A 520 -4.35 -33.29 11.99
CA GLN A 520 -4.99 -32.13 11.39
C GLN A 520 -4.41 -31.87 10.01
N ILE A 521 -5.26 -31.37 9.11
CA ILE A 521 -4.85 -30.92 7.78
C ILE A 521 -3.93 -29.70 7.97
N TYR A 522 -2.77 -29.70 7.29
CA TYR A 522 -1.79 -28.63 7.47
C TYR A 522 -2.26 -27.31 6.84
N SER A 523 -2.83 -27.37 5.63
CA SER A 523 -3.44 -26.24 4.93
C SER A 523 -4.83 -26.62 4.44
N ASN A 524 -5.83 -25.87 4.86
CA ASN A 524 -7.24 -26.06 4.52
C ASN A 524 -7.83 -24.71 4.11
N GLU A 525 -8.00 -24.46 2.81
CA GLU A 525 -8.32 -23.12 2.29
C GLU A 525 -9.36 -23.19 1.16
N LEU A 526 -10.20 -22.17 1.07
CA LEU A 526 -11.10 -21.99 -0.08
C LEU A 526 -10.27 -21.51 -1.28
N CYS A 527 -10.24 -22.29 -2.35
CA CYS A 527 -9.48 -21.92 -3.55
C CYS A 527 -10.04 -22.53 -4.84
N GLY A 528 -10.37 -21.65 -5.78
CA GLY A 528 -10.78 -21.99 -7.15
C GLY A 528 -9.62 -22.25 -8.11
N GLY A 529 -8.37 -22.23 -7.65
CA GLY A 529 -7.19 -22.43 -8.48
C GLY A 529 -6.91 -23.88 -8.87
N THR A 530 -5.97 -24.05 -9.80
CA THR A 530 -5.44 -25.38 -10.14
C THR A 530 -4.33 -25.79 -9.18
N HIS A 531 -4.32 -27.05 -8.77
CA HIS A 531 -3.40 -27.55 -7.74
C HIS A 531 -2.71 -28.84 -8.19
N VAL A 532 -1.60 -29.18 -7.54
CA VAL A 532 -0.96 -30.48 -7.71
C VAL A 532 -1.80 -31.62 -7.13
N ASN A 533 -1.52 -32.86 -7.54
CA ASN A 533 -2.21 -34.03 -7.02
C ASN A 533 -1.62 -34.50 -5.68
N ARG A 534 -0.33 -34.29 -5.48
CA ARG A 534 0.37 -34.58 -4.22
C ARG A 534 1.36 -33.47 -3.89
N THR A 535 1.62 -33.22 -2.60
CA THR A 535 2.55 -32.17 -2.18
C THR A 535 3.97 -32.38 -2.73
N GLY A 536 4.37 -33.62 -3.02
CA GLY A 536 5.67 -33.92 -3.63
C GLY A 536 5.82 -33.43 -5.06
N ASP A 537 4.72 -33.26 -5.79
CA ASP A 537 4.72 -32.77 -7.17
C ASP A 537 5.13 -31.28 -7.26
N ILE A 538 5.15 -30.56 -6.13
CA ILE A 538 5.63 -29.18 -6.03
C ILE A 538 7.15 -29.09 -6.32
N GLY A 539 7.90 -30.14 -5.94
CA GLY A 539 9.36 -30.12 -5.98
C GLY A 539 9.98 -29.16 -4.96
N PHE A 540 11.28 -28.87 -5.09
CA PHE A 540 12.00 -28.05 -4.11
C PHE A 540 11.43 -26.63 -4.02
N PHE A 541 11.14 -26.15 -2.80
CA PHE A 541 10.66 -24.79 -2.54
C PHE A 541 11.77 -23.91 -1.98
N LYS A 542 11.91 -22.69 -2.53
CA LYS A 542 12.92 -21.72 -2.09
C LYS A 542 12.35 -20.31 -2.00
N ILE A 543 12.54 -19.66 -0.85
CA ILE A 543 12.28 -18.23 -0.68
C ILE A 543 13.47 -17.46 -1.28
N ILE A 544 13.16 -16.49 -2.16
CA ILE A 544 14.15 -15.65 -2.84
C ILE A 544 14.35 -14.34 -2.08
N SER A 545 13.27 -13.73 -1.62
CA SER A 545 13.34 -12.42 -0.97
C SER A 545 12.14 -12.15 -0.08
N GLU A 546 12.37 -11.24 0.86
CA GLU A 546 11.34 -10.66 1.72
C GLU A 546 11.52 -9.13 1.76
N GLY A 547 10.41 -8.37 1.80
CA GLY A 547 10.46 -6.90 1.82
C GLY A 547 9.15 -6.22 2.22
N ALA A 548 9.23 -4.93 2.59
CA ALA A 548 8.06 -4.11 2.87
C ALA A 548 7.41 -3.61 1.57
N VAL A 549 6.09 -3.75 1.44
CA VAL A 549 5.32 -3.13 0.33
C VAL A 549 4.60 -1.88 0.82
N ALA A 550 4.01 -1.96 2.02
CA ALA A 550 3.32 -0.88 2.69
C ALA A 550 3.46 -1.05 4.21
N ALA A 551 3.01 -0.05 4.98
CA ALA A 551 2.95 -0.18 6.44
C ALA A 551 2.10 -1.40 6.82
N GLY A 552 2.69 -2.33 7.58
CA GLY A 552 2.01 -3.56 8.01
C GLY A 552 1.94 -4.68 6.96
N ILE A 553 2.52 -4.51 5.76
CA ILE A 553 2.45 -5.52 4.68
C ILE A 553 3.85 -5.95 4.25
N ARG A 554 4.11 -7.26 4.34
CA ARG A 554 5.36 -7.90 3.90
C ARG A 554 5.11 -8.74 2.65
N ARG A 555 6.00 -8.62 1.68
CA ARG A 555 6.02 -9.44 0.46
C ARG A 555 7.09 -10.49 0.57
N ILE A 556 6.70 -11.73 0.28
CA ILE A 556 7.59 -12.87 0.17
C ILE A 556 7.55 -13.33 -1.29
N GLU A 557 8.71 -13.42 -1.92
CA GLU A 557 8.83 -14.01 -3.25
C GLU A 557 9.55 -15.36 -3.14
N ALA A 558 9.02 -16.37 -3.82
CA ALA A 558 9.54 -17.72 -3.78
C ALA A 558 9.38 -18.42 -5.13
N VAL A 559 10.09 -19.54 -5.29
CA VAL A 559 10.08 -20.40 -6.48
C VAL A 559 10.00 -21.87 -6.10
N THR A 560 9.48 -22.68 -7.02
CA THR A 560 9.34 -24.13 -6.84
C THR A 560 10.00 -24.92 -7.96
N GLY A 561 10.22 -26.22 -7.73
CA GLY A 561 10.65 -27.20 -8.72
C GLY A 561 11.94 -26.81 -9.46
N MET A 562 11.92 -26.97 -10.79
CA MET A 562 13.09 -26.68 -11.65
C MET A 562 13.55 -25.22 -11.58
N VAL A 563 12.63 -24.27 -11.30
CA VAL A 563 12.99 -22.86 -11.17
C VAL A 563 13.78 -22.61 -9.89
N ALA A 564 13.40 -23.27 -8.80
CA ALA A 564 14.17 -23.24 -7.55
C ALA A 564 15.55 -23.87 -7.71
N GLU A 565 15.65 -25.01 -8.41
CA GLU A 565 16.94 -25.65 -8.71
C GLU A 565 17.86 -24.73 -9.52
N ALA A 566 17.35 -24.12 -10.59
CA ALA A 566 18.10 -23.18 -11.42
C ALA A 566 18.56 -21.95 -10.61
N HIS A 567 17.74 -21.45 -9.69
CA HIS A 567 18.09 -20.36 -8.79
C HIS A 567 19.28 -20.72 -7.87
N ILE A 568 19.26 -21.90 -7.25
CA ILE A 568 20.36 -22.38 -6.40
C ILE A 568 21.63 -22.62 -7.21
N GLN A 569 21.53 -23.20 -8.40
CA GLN A 569 22.68 -23.40 -9.28
C GLN A 569 23.35 -22.06 -9.65
N ASN A 570 22.55 -21.02 -9.91
CA ASN A 570 23.07 -19.68 -10.19
C ASN A 570 23.79 -19.08 -8.97
N ILE A 571 23.23 -19.22 -7.76
CA ILE A 571 23.90 -18.79 -6.51
C ILE A 571 25.23 -19.53 -6.32
N GLN A 572 25.24 -20.85 -6.53
CA GLN A 572 26.45 -21.66 -6.41
C GLN A 572 27.53 -21.23 -7.41
N MET A 573 27.14 -20.92 -8.66
CA MET A 573 28.05 -20.39 -9.67
C MET A 573 28.66 -19.04 -9.25
N ILE A 574 27.83 -18.11 -8.75
CA ILE A 574 28.30 -16.80 -8.26
C ILE A 574 29.29 -16.98 -7.10
N LEU A 575 28.98 -17.82 -6.12
CA LEU A 575 29.85 -18.09 -4.98
C LEU A 575 31.17 -18.75 -5.42
N SER A 576 31.10 -19.71 -6.34
CA SER A 576 32.30 -20.37 -6.89
C SER A 576 33.19 -19.40 -7.66
N ASN A 577 32.61 -18.46 -8.41
CA ASN A 577 33.35 -17.42 -9.11
C ASN A 577 34.05 -16.48 -8.12
N ALA A 578 33.35 -16.06 -7.06
CA ALA A 578 33.94 -15.23 -5.99
C ALA A 578 35.10 -15.96 -5.28
N ALA A 579 34.89 -17.23 -4.93
CA ALA A 579 35.91 -18.08 -4.31
C ALA A 579 37.15 -18.24 -5.21
N SER A 580 36.95 -18.44 -6.52
CA SER A 580 38.03 -18.53 -7.50
C SER A 580 38.83 -17.23 -7.62
N LEU A 581 38.15 -16.07 -7.63
CA LEU A 581 38.83 -14.75 -7.65
C LEU A 581 39.69 -14.53 -6.41
N LEU A 582 39.18 -14.97 -5.26
CA LEU A 582 39.86 -14.87 -3.97
C LEU A 582 40.90 -15.98 -3.73
N LYS A 583 40.90 -17.02 -4.57
CA LYS A 583 41.73 -18.23 -4.47
C LYS A 583 41.56 -18.96 -3.12
N VAL A 584 40.32 -19.07 -2.66
CA VAL A 584 39.96 -19.77 -1.41
C VAL A 584 38.81 -20.75 -1.64
N ALA A 585 38.51 -21.60 -0.67
CA ALA A 585 37.31 -22.44 -0.72
C ALA A 585 36.04 -21.58 -0.54
N ASN A 586 34.88 -22.03 -1.04
CA ASN A 586 33.59 -21.33 -0.92
C ASN A 586 33.26 -20.95 0.53
N THR A 587 33.59 -21.80 1.49
CA THR A 587 33.36 -21.59 2.93
C THR A 587 34.25 -20.50 3.54
N GLU A 588 35.37 -20.16 2.90
CA GLU A 588 36.33 -19.18 3.38
C GLU A 588 36.14 -17.79 2.75
N VAL A 589 35.26 -17.67 1.75
CA VAL A 589 34.97 -16.41 1.05
C VAL A 589 34.65 -15.27 2.03
N PRO A 590 33.74 -15.41 3.01
CA PRO A 590 33.43 -14.31 3.93
C PRO A 590 34.65 -13.84 4.72
N LYS A 591 35.40 -14.78 5.31
CA LYS A 591 36.61 -14.49 6.09
C LYS A 591 37.70 -13.84 5.24
N ARG A 592 37.87 -14.27 3.98
CA ARG A 592 38.84 -13.66 3.07
C ARG A 592 38.45 -12.24 2.67
N ILE A 593 37.16 -11.97 2.48
CA ILE A 593 36.65 -10.62 2.22
C ILE A 593 36.90 -9.71 3.44
N GLU A 594 36.63 -10.18 4.65
CA GLU A 594 36.93 -9.43 5.88
C GLU A 594 38.41 -9.07 5.98
N ALA A 595 39.29 -10.05 5.76
CA ALA A 595 40.74 -9.84 5.73
C ALA A 595 41.16 -8.81 4.67
N LEU A 596 40.62 -8.90 3.44
CA LEU A 596 40.92 -7.92 2.38
C LEU A 596 40.42 -6.51 2.72
N LEU A 597 39.26 -6.38 3.37
CA LEU A 597 38.75 -5.08 3.81
C LEU A 597 39.61 -4.49 4.93
N GLU A 598 40.14 -5.31 5.82
CA GLU A 598 41.08 -4.91 6.86
C GLU A 598 42.45 -4.53 6.29
N GLU A 599 43.00 -5.36 5.39
CA GLU A 599 44.22 -5.07 4.63
C GLU A 599 44.09 -3.73 3.88
N ARG A 600 42.95 -3.48 3.21
CA ARG A 600 42.67 -2.21 2.53
C ARG A 600 42.70 -1.02 3.50
N ARG A 601 42.03 -1.13 4.66
CA ARG A 601 42.02 -0.08 5.68
C ARG A 601 43.43 0.19 6.23
N ASN A 602 44.24 -0.85 6.40
CA ASN A 602 45.62 -0.71 6.87
C ASN A 602 46.52 -0.06 5.81
N MET A 603 46.41 -0.48 4.54
CA MET A 603 47.10 0.17 3.42
C MET A 603 46.72 1.64 3.27
N GLU A 604 45.44 2.01 3.46
CA GLU A 604 44.99 3.41 3.45
C GLU A 604 45.63 4.23 4.58
N LYS A 605 45.77 3.66 5.78
CA LYS A 605 46.45 4.31 6.92
C LYS A 605 47.96 4.45 6.69
N GLU A 606 48.61 3.41 6.18
CA GLU A 606 50.03 3.44 5.84
C GLU A 606 50.32 4.46 4.74
N LEU A 607 49.47 4.53 3.71
CA LEU A 607 49.57 5.52 2.63
C LEU A 607 49.45 6.95 3.18
N ALA A 608 48.50 7.21 4.07
CA ALA A 608 48.36 8.50 4.73
C ALA A 608 49.60 8.85 5.58
N THR A 609 50.13 7.88 6.33
CA THR A 609 51.32 8.06 7.17
C THR A 609 52.59 8.30 6.34
N ALA A 610 52.76 7.55 5.25
CA ALA A 610 53.88 7.70 4.33
C ALA A 610 53.84 9.06 3.62
N ARG A 611 52.65 9.48 3.14
CA ARG A 611 52.44 10.82 2.57
C ARG A 611 52.78 11.92 3.57
N ARG A 612 52.30 11.81 4.82
CA ARG A 612 52.63 12.75 5.90
C ARG A 612 54.14 12.82 6.13
N THR A 613 54.81 11.68 6.20
CA THR A 613 56.27 11.61 6.43
C THR A 613 57.08 12.23 5.29
N LEU A 614 56.64 12.07 4.04
CA LEU A 614 57.31 12.66 2.87
C LEU A 614 57.11 14.18 2.76
N LEU A 615 55.94 14.67 3.18
CA LEU A 615 55.56 16.09 3.02
C LEU A 615 55.95 16.97 4.23
N THR A 616 56.19 16.37 5.38
CA THR A 616 56.72 17.05 6.57
C THR A 616 58.24 16.95 6.59
N PRO A 617 59.00 18.05 6.48
CA PRO A 617 60.47 18.02 6.51
C PRO A 617 61.01 17.40 7.81
N ARG A 618 62.03 16.55 7.71
CA ARG A 618 62.75 15.98 8.86
C ARG A 618 63.90 16.90 9.27
N GLY A 619 63.67 17.75 10.26
CA GLY A 619 64.66 18.64 10.87
C GLY A 619 64.04 19.93 11.39
N HIS A 620 64.69 20.60 12.36
CA HIS A 620 64.44 22.03 12.57
C HIS A 620 64.69 22.75 11.24
N PHE A 621 63.87 23.74 10.90
CA PHE A 621 64.11 24.67 9.79
C PHE A 621 65.39 25.48 10.06
N ASP A 622 66.55 24.84 9.96
CA ASP A 622 67.86 25.45 10.13
C ASP A 622 68.75 24.96 8.99
N GLY A 623 68.80 25.77 7.91
CA GLY A 623 69.77 25.58 6.83
C GLY A 623 69.28 25.15 5.44
N GLY A 624 68.00 25.33 5.08
CA GLY A 624 67.47 25.01 3.74
C GLY A 624 66.40 26.00 3.26
N ALA A 625 66.83 27.05 2.57
CA ALA A 625 66.11 28.30 2.30
C ALA A 625 65.21 28.31 1.03
N ALA A 626 64.13 27.52 0.98
CA ALA A 626 63.20 27.57 -0.17
C ALA A 626 61.74 27.96 0.15
N ASP A 627 61.18 27.53 1.30
CA ASP A 627 59.72 27.64 1.56
C ASP A 627 59.31 28.55 2.72
N LEU A 628 60.28 29.04 3.51
CA LEU A 628 60.01 29.94 4.64
C LEU A 628 60.29 31.38 4.17
N LYS A 629 59.23 32.17 3.98
CA LYS A 629 59.33 33.60 3.62
C LYS A 629 59.16 34.48 4.85
N ASP A 630 59.77 35.65 4.83
CA ASP A 630 59.45 36.73 5.77
C ASP A 630 58.47 37.68 5.08
N VAL A 631 57.30 37.86 5.68
CA VAL A 631 56.22 38.72 5.19
C VAL A 631 55.95 39.75 6.29
N ALA A 632 56.44 40.97 6.09
CA ALA A 632 56.32 42.08 7.04
C ALA A 632 56.81 41.75 8.48
N GLY A 633 57.87 40.94 8.62
CA GLY A 633 58.41 40.53 9.92
C GLY A 633 57.79 39.26 10.50
N VAL A 634 56.87 38.62 9.77
CA VAL A 634 56.19 37.36 10.15
C VAL A 634 56.63 36.23 9.23
N LYS A 635 57.00 35.07 9.79
CA LYS A 635 57.35 33.90 8.98
C LYS A 635 56.11 33.31 8.30
N PHE A 636 56.20 33.03 7.01
CA PHE A 636 55.15 32.42 6.20
C PHE A 636 55.63 31.16 5.49
N VAL A 637 54.84 30.08 5.57
CA VAL A 637 55.05 28.83 4.84
C VAL A 637 53.87 28.57 3.92
N GLY A 638 54.03 28.87 2.64
CA GLY A 638 53.02 28.62 1.60
C GLY A 638 53.40 27.43 0.72
N ARG A 639 52.58 26.38 0.65
CA ARG A 639 52.85 25.22 -0.24
C ARG A 639 51.64 24.79 -1.05
N ILE A 640 51.90 24.47 -2.33
CA ILE A 640 50.95 23.76 -3.18
C ILE A 640 51.36 22.28 -3.17
N LEU A 641 50.42 21.40 -2.85
CA LEU A 641 50.63 19.98 -2.68
C LEU A 641 49.82 19.23 -3.74
N GLU A 642 50.50 18.48 -4.60
CA GLU A 642 49.84 17.67 -5.63
C GLU A 642 49.52 16.28 -5.10
N GLY A 643 48.33 15.75 -5.42
CA GLY A 643 47.93 14.39 -5.07
C GLY A 643 47.62 14.17 -3.58
N VAL A 644 47.52 15.25 -2.79
CA VAL A 644 47.17 15.18 -1.36
C VAL A 644 45.67 15.34 -1.17
N PRO A 645 44.98 14.37 -0.53
CA PRO A 645 43.57 14.50 -0.21
C PRO A 645 43.29 15.71 0.70
N PRO A 646 42.20 16.48 0.45
CA PRO A 646 41.86 17.64 1.28
C PRO A 646 41.78 17.36 2.79
N LYS A 647 41.34 16.16 3.16
CA LYS A 647 41.24 15.73 4.57
C LYS A 647 42.59 15.70 5.31
N ASP A 648 43.70 15.53 4.59
CA ASP A 648 45.03 15.40 5.17
C ASP A 648 45.72 16.77 5.35
N LEU A 649 45.24 17.82 4.67
CA LEU A 649 45.82 19.17 4.73
C LEU A 649 45.81 19.77 6.12
N LYS A 650 44.76 19.52 6.91
CA LYS A 650 44.60 20.09 8.25
C LYS A 650 45.70 19.59 9.20
N THR A 651 45.95 18.29 9.17
CA THR A 651 46.98 17.67 10.00
C THR A 651 48.38 18.11 9.57
N LEU A 652 48.62 18.21 8.26
CA LEU A 652 49.90 18.67 7.73
C LEU A 652 50.17 20.16 8.05
N ALA A 653 49.14 21.01 7.97
CA ALA A 653 49.25 22.42 8.35
C ALA A 653 49.57 22.57 9.84
N ASP A 654 48.95 21.76 10.70
CA ASP A 654 49.21 21.76 12.14
C ASP A 654 50.64 21.28 12.46
N ASP A 655 51.12 20.23 11.79
CA ASP A 655 52.51 19.76 11.93
C ASP A 655 53.54 20.82 11.53
N LEU A 656 53.35 21.45 10.37
CA LEU A 656 54.24 22.52 9.89
C LEU A 656 54.18 23.75 10.80
N LYS A 657 53.00 24.10 11.31
CA LYS A 657 52.83 25.16 12.31
C LYS A 657 53.61 24.85 13.59
N ASN A 658 53.60 23.59 14.05
CA ASN A 658 54.33 23.17 15.25
C ASN A 658 55.86 23.15 15.05
N GLN A 659 56.36 23.18 13.81
CA GLN A 659 57.79 23.28 13.49
C GLN A 659 58.31 24.73 13.45
N ILE A 660 57.43 25.74 13.44
CA ILE A 660 57.79 27.16 13.44
C ILE A 660 57.43 27.79 14.79
N THR A 661 58.35 28.59 15.36
CA THR A 661 58.14 29.23 16.67
C THR A 661 57.07 30.33 16.63
N SER A 662 57.01 31.07 15.53
CA SER A 662 56.06 32.16 15.28
C SER A 662 55.87 32.28 13.76
N GLY A 663 54.64 32.22 13.25
CA GLY A 663 54.33 32.38 11.83
C GLY A 663 52.97 31.86 11.36
N VAL A 664 52.75 31.90 10.05
CA VAL A 664 51.52 31.45 9.37
C VAL A 664 51.87 30.37 8.34
N VAL A 665 51.07 29.30 8.29
CA VAL A 665 51.18 28.21 7.32
C VAL A 665 49.93 28.21 6.44
N ALA A 666 50.11 28.20 5.12
CA ALA A 666 49.04 28.06 4.14
C ALA A 666 49.34 26.90 3.17
N LEU A 667 48.44 25.92 3.12
CA LEU A 667 48.56 24.76 2.24
C LEU A 667 47.40 24.73 1.25
N VAL A 668 47.70 24.43 -0.01
CA VAL A 668 46.70 24.28 -1.08
C VAL A 668 46.92 22.95 -1.78
N THR A 669 45.85 22.18 -2.00
CA THR A 669 45.85 21.01 -2.88
C THR A 669 44.84 21.20 -4.00
N SER A 670 45.13 20.65 -5.17
CA SER A 670 44.15 20.53 -6.25
C SER A 670 43.81 19.07 -6.47
N ASN A 671 42.52 18.75 -6.41
CA ASN A 671 42.01 17.41 -6.69
C ASN A 671 40.75 17.50 -7.57
N GLU A 672 40.71 16.71 -8.64
CA GLU A 672 39.61 16.70 -9.62
C GLU A 672 39.21 18.10 -10.13
N GLY A 673 40.20 18.98 -10.32
CA GLY A 673 39.99 20.35 -10.82
C GLY A 673 39.53 21.36 -9.77
N LYS A 674 39.26 20.96 -8.52
CA LYS A 674 38.89 21.87 -7.41
C LYS A 674 40.08 22.14 -6.49
N ALA A 675 40.16 23.34 -5.92
CA ALA A 675 41.16 23.70 -4.92
C ALA A 675 40.60 23.47 -3.51
N SER A 676 41.44 22.96 -2.60
CA SER A 676 41.17 22.92 -1.15
C SER A 676 42.35 23.54 -0.41
N LEU A 677 42.05 24.36 0.60
CA LEU A 677 43.01 25.21 1.28
C LEU A 677 42.87 25.06 2.78
N VAL A 678 44.00 25.12 3.48
CA VAL A 678 44.07 25.23 4.94
C VAL A 678 45.07 26.31 5.31
N VAL A 679 44.67 27.21 6.22
CA VAL A 679 45.56 28.19 6.85
C VAL A 679 45.62 27.90 8.34
N ALA A 680 46.82 27.95 8.92
CA ALA A 680 47.07 27.79 10.34
C ALA A 680 48.02 28.89 10.85
N VAL A 681 47.72 29.46 12.02
CA VAL A 681 48.41 30.62 12.61
C VAL A 681 48.93 30.23 13.99
N THR A 682 50.18 30.57 14.33
CA THR A 682 50.74 30.32 15.67
C THR A 682 50.06 31.18 16.74
N LYS A 683 50.08 30.72 17.99
CA LYS A 683 49.28 31.31 19.08
C LYS A 683 49.64 32.76 19.40
N ASP A 684 50.91 33.11 19.26
CA ASP A 684 51.45 34.44 19.52
C ASP A 684 51.00 35.50 18.49
N LEU A 685 50.50 35.05 17.33
CA LEU A 685 50.06 35.91 16.24
C LEU A 685 48.54 36.06 16.13
N LEU A 686 47.77 35.43 17.02
CA LEU A 686 46.30 35.41 16.94
C LEU A 686 45.64 36.78 17.16
N GLU A 687 46.32 37.71 17.83
CA GLU A 687 45.82 39.10 17.99
C GLU A 687 45.91 39.89 16.68
N ASN A 688 46.84 39.52 15.79
CA ASN A 688 47.12 40.25 14.54
C ASN A 688 46.56 39.53 13.31
N PHE A 689 46.49 38.19 13.33
CA PHE A 689 46.05 37.38 12.20
C PHE A 689 44.97 36.37 12.59
N ASN A 690 43.93 36.29 11.76
CA ASN A 690 42.85 35.33 11.91
C ASN A 690 42.87 34.35 10.72
N ALA A 691 43.06 33.06 11.01
CA ALA A 691 43.12 32.01 9.99
C ALA A 691 41.84 31.96 9.12
N VAL A 692 40.66 32.29 9.68
CA VAL A 692 39.39 32.30 8.95
C VAL A 692 39.38 33.40 7.89
N ASP A 693 39.90 34.57 8.21
CA ASP A 693 39.92 35.70 7.29
C ASP A 693 40.95 35.47 6.18
N LEU A 694 42.14 34.96 6.54
CA LEU A 694 43.17 34.59 5.58
C LEU A 694 42.72 33.47 4.62
N VAL A 695 42.07 32.41 5.13
CA VAL A 695 41.61 31.32 4.26
C VAL A 695 40.47 31.75 3.33
N ARG A 696 39.64 32.73 3.72
CA ARG A 696 38.60 33.31 2.86
C ARG A 696 39.20 34.08 1.69
N VAL A 697 40.23 34.89 1.94
CA VAL A 697 40.97 35.58 0.87
C VAL A 697 41.58 34.57 -0.12
N GLY A 698 42.19 33.50 0.39
CA GLY A 698 42.69 32.42 -0.46
C GLY A 698 41.58 31.68 -1.25
N SER A 699 40.41 31.50 -0.63
CA SER A 699 39.21 30.88 -1.25
C SER A 699 38.67 31.72 -2.41
N GLU A 700 38.57 33.03 -2.23
CA GLU A 700 38.09 33.96 -3.27
C GLU A 700 38.99 33.92 -4.52
N ALA A 701 40.31 33.84 -4.32
CA ALA A 701 41.28 33.75 -5.41
C ALA A 701 41.13 32.48 -6.28
N VAL A 702 40.51 31.42 -5.74
CA VAL A 702 40.17 30.18 -6.48
C VAL A 702 38.67 30.09 -6.83
N GLY A 703 37.94 31.20 -6.73
CA GLY A 703 36.51 31.29 -7.07
C GLY A 703 35.55 30.73 -6.02
N GLY A 704 36.05 30.45 -4.81
CA GLY A 704 35.25 30.05 -3.65
C GLY A 704 34.55 31.25 -3.00
N LYS A 705 33.51 30.99 -2.20
CA LYS A 705 32.68 32.03 -1.55
C LYS A 705 32.68 31.95 -0.02
N GLY A 706 33.54 31.11 0.56
CA GLY A 706 33.52 30.88 2.00
C GLY A 706 34.77 30.17 2.52
N GLY A 707 34.87 30.14 3.84
CA GLY A 707 35.95 29.53 4.61
C GLY A 707 35.57 29.56 6.10
N GLY A 708 35.87 28.49 6.81
CA GLY A 708 35.41 28.28 8.18
C GLY A 708 36.39 27.47 9.02
N GLY A 709 36.41 27.74 10.32
CA GLY A 709 37.33 27.13 11.26
C GLY A 709 37.46 27.95 12.54
N ARG A 710 38.58 27.74 13.24
CA ARG A 710 38.95 28.51 14.44
C ARG A 710 39.94 29.60 14.05
N GLN A 711 40.13 30.57 14.95
CA GLN A 711 41.06 31.68 14.74
C GLN A 711 42.50 31.21 14.47
N ASP A 712 42.91 30.07 15.04
CA ASP A 712 44.23 29.46 14.87
C ASP A 712 44.36 28.52 13.66
N MET A 713 43.23 28.08 13.08
CA MET A 713 43.22 27.17 11.94
C MET A 713 41.86 27.12 11.23
N ALA A 714 41.87 27.36 9.92
CA ALA A 714 40.67 27.36 9.10
C ALA A 714 40.89 26.70 7.73
N GLN A 715 39.79 26.29 7.11
CA GLN A 715 39.81 25.60 5.82
C GLN A 715 38.78 26.20 4.85
N ALA A 716 39.09 26.12 3.57
CA ALA A 716 38.21 26.56 2.49
C ALA A 716 38.43 25.74 1.21
N GLY A 717 37.64 26.04 0.17
CA GLY A 717 37.80 25.44 -1.14
C GLY A 717 37.14 26.28 -2.22
N GLY A 718 37.55 26.04 -3.46
CA GLY A 718 36.99 26.73 -4.62
C GLY A 718 37.01 25.86 -5.88
N PRO A 719 36.20 26.22 -6.88
CA PRO A 719 36.06 25.45 -8.12
C PRO A 719 37.30 25.50 -9.02
N ASN A 720 38.23 26.45 -8.85
CA ASN A 720 39.35 26.67 -9.77
C ASN A 720 40.68 26.14 -9.21
N GLY A 721 40.93 24.84 -9.35
CA GLY A 721 42.15 24.16 -8.91
C GLY A 721 43.46 24.69 -9.52
N LEU A 722 43.40 25.16 -10.77
CA LEU A 722 44.55 25.71 -11.50
C LEU A 722 45.04 27.04 -10.91
N GLU A 723 44.20 27.74 -10.15
CA GLU A 723 44.50 29.03 -9.52
C GLU A 723 45.10 28.87 -8.12
N SER A 724 45.54 27.66 -7.75
CA SER A 724 46.13 27.36 -6.43
C SER A 724 47.30 28.27 -6.04
N LYS A 725 48.07 28.74 -7.03
CA LYS A 725 49.16 29.70 -6.82
C LYS A 725 48.64 31.09 -6.46
N ASN A 726 47.54 31.52 -7.07
CA ASN A 726 46.94 32.82 -6.82
C ASN A 726 46.34 32.89 -5.40
N ALA A 727 45.84 31.78 -4.87
CA ALA A 727 45.42 31.71 -3.47
C ALA A 727 46.55 31.97 -2.47
N LEU A 728 47.73 31.34 -2.65
CA LEU A 728 48.87 31.58 -1.76
C LEU A 728 49.36 33.03 -1.83
N VAL A 729 49.41 33.60 -3.03
CA VAL A 729 49.79 35.01 -3.25
C VAL A 729 48.79 35.96 -2.59
N ALA A 730 47.48 35.68 -2.68
CA ALA A 730 46.45 36.48 -2.04
C ALA A 730 46.56 36.45 -0.51
N ILE A 731 46.85 35.28 0.08
CA ILE A 731 47.09 35.13 1.52
C ILE A 731 48.35 35.91 1.94
N GLU A 732 49.46 35.78 1.21
CA GLU A 732 50.73 36.49 1.47
C GLU A 732 50.54 38.02 1.42
N ARG A 733 49.74 38.51 0.48
CA ARG A 733 49.40 39.93 0.37
C ARG A 733 48.53 40.40 1.53
N ALA A 734 47.48 39.65 1.89
CA ALA A 734 46.61 39.99 3.02
C ALA A 734 47.38 40.04 4.34
N MET A 735 48.39 39.17 4.51
CA MET A 735 49.28 39.24 5.67
C MET A 735 50.11 40.54 5.70
N SER A 736 50.61 40.98 4.55
CA SER A 736 51.40 42.22 4.44
C SER A 736 50.59 43.48 4.71
N GLU A 737 49.27 43.47 4.42
CA GLU A 737 48.37 44.61 4.63
C GLU A 737 47.82 44.70 6.07
N GLN A 738 47.97 43.64 6.88
CA GLN A 738 47.51 43.55 8.27
C GLN A 738 48.61 43.83 9.32
N THR A 739 49.85 44.03 8.88
CA THR A 739 51.01 44.36 9.73
C THR A 739 51.40 45.82 9.51
#